data_AF-A0AA85G172-F1
#
_entry.id   AF-A0AA85G172-F1
#
_cell.length_a   1.000
_cell.length_b   1.000
_cell.length_c   1.000
_cell.angle_alpha   90.00
_cell.angle_beta   90.00
_cell.angle_gamma   90.00
#
_symmetry.space_group_name_H-M   'P 1'
#
loop_
_entity.id
_entity.type
_entity.pdbx_description
1 polymer ?
#
loop_
_entity_poly.entity_id
_entity_poly.type
_entity_poly.pdbx_seq_one_letter_code
_entity_poly.pdbx_strand_id
1 'polypeptide(L)'
;MNVQSVWARGYAGQSVVVTILDDGLETDHPDLKDNYDPFASYDVNSNDDNPEPRYLTRDKSNTNRHGTRCAGEVAAAANNSVCGLGIAYRARIGGVRMLDGDVTDAMESRSLSHQLQHIDVYSASWGPEDDGKTVDGPGKLAQMAFRNGIQMGRRGLGSIFVWASGNGGTSHDNCNCDGYTNSIYTLGVGSVSEHGSVPWYAELCSSTLAVTYSSGGRGERGVITTDLNHTCTDNHSGTSASAPLAAGICALTLSANPNLTWRDLQYLVVYTARPDGLYADDWHVNGVGRRVSHAFGYGLMDAAAMVDLALNWTNVPPQRVCEAQAPMTGSPITIRQMSKENLALTTDGCESAAALAGDLSHRVVHLEHVQAKVTLSSAQRGEIELWLTSPAGTISQLLSKRPKDIDVAGFHAWPFMSVHYWGELANGTWKLTVKSGNAVVSIHDWSLILYGTNTPPPSVPSSSHRRGVRQLPRNQESNPSVKSQKTWIDPQKDKFHSPKTSQQPQQKSIETSKHYSLDSVLNPIHEENGDHGSFGSSENQNSYPYPPFYYLNNQNSYRYWPTWNNEYQSLSSVQAPLPPPPPPPIPTVSVLSLPPPSAQLSSSSSSSVSSHSLSSPSSSSSSSSSHEFYPNYFPQSSIPFSSTGHSSSNHGLDESNPSIEFDLPSLVVQSNDFTHIEASNTLDRNGYSEHELSLSQNHGQLLVNHEESIQSNNHKIENNNNYISINHKNNSVYSINVNSVYLLFCPILFILFIY
;
A
#
# COMPACT_ATOMS: atom_id res chain seq x y z
N MET A 1 1.07 -9.65 -19.52
CA MET A 1 1.55 -8.29 -19.19
C MET A 1 1.91 -7.42 -20.41
N ASN A 2 2.04 -7.95 -21.64
CA ASN A 2 2.05 -7.17 -22.90
C ASN A 2 3.17 -6.09 -23.07
N VAL A 3 4.28 -6.23 -22.35
CA VAL A 3 5.30 -5.18 -22.20
C VAL A 3 6.12 -4.90 -23.47
N GLN A 4 6.36 -5.91 -24.31
CA GLN A 4 7.22 -5.78 -25.51
C GLN A 4 6.76 -4.66 -26.47
N SER A 5 5.45 -4.49 -26.65
CA SER A 5 4.90 -3.45 -27.54
C SER A 5 5.04 -2.03 -26.96
N VAL A 6 5.22 -1.91 -25.65
CA VAL A 6 5.49 -0.64 -24.96
C VAL A 6 6.95 -0.25 -25.19
N TRP A 7 7.88 -1.18 -24.99
CA TRP A 7 9.30 -0.99 -25.27
C TRP A 7 9.57 -0.64 -26.74
N ALA A 8 8.89 -1.31 -27.68
CA ALA A 8 9.00 -1.04 -29.11
C ALA A 8 8.58 0.39 -29.50
N ARG A 9 7.76 1.06 -28.66
CA ARG A 9 7.36 2.47 -28.83
C ARG A 9 8.27 3.46 -28.11
N GLY A 10 9.31 2.96 -27.43
CA GLY A 10 10.30 3.79 -26.75
C GLY A 10 9.99 4.09 -25.28
N TYR A 11 8.91 3.55 -24.70
CA TYR A 11 8.62 3.68 -23.27
C TYR A 11 9.26 2.52 -22.53
N ALA A 12 10.20 2.82 -21.64
CA ALA A 12 10.93 1.86 -20.82
C ALA A 12 11.15 2.36 -19.39
N GLY A 13 10.35 3.33 -18.93
CA GLY A 13 10.43 3.90 -17.58
C GLY A 13 11.35 5.11 -17.46
N GLN A 14 11.77 5.70 -18.58
CA GLN A 14 12.66 6.86 -18.55
C GLN A 14 12.07 7.99 -17.70
N SER A 15 12.94 8.63 -16.92
CA SER A 15 12.59 9.76 -16.05
C SER A 15 11.60 9.44 -14.92
N VAL A 16 11.35 8.15 -14.66
CA VAL A 16 10.58 7.70 -13.49
C VAL A 16 11.55 7.12 -12.46
N VAL A 17 11.32 7.44 -11.19
CA VAL A 17 12.10 6.94 -10.06
C VAL A 17 11.23 5.99 -9.23
N VAL A 18 11.71 4.77 -9.05
CA VAL A 18 11.06 3.74 -8.23
C VAL A 18 11.94 3.43 -7.01
N THR A 19 11.33 3.23 -5.84
CA THR A 19 12.02 2.69 -4.67
C THR A 19 11.40 1.38 -4.21
N ILE A 20 12.24 0.46 -3.77
CA ILE A 20 11.85 -0.77 -3.08
C ILE A 20 11.93 -0.53 -1.56
N LEU A 21 10.85 -0.69 -0.82
CA LEU A 21 10.83 -0.56 0.65
C LEU A 21 10.95 -1.96 1.27
N ASP A 22 12.16 -2.37 1.67
CA ASP A 22 12.43 -3.79 1.96
C ASP A 22 13.67 -4.03 2.85
N ASP A 23 14.35 -5.16 2.68
CA ASP A 23 15.52 -5.62 3.46
C ASP A 23 16.88 -5.07 2.99
N GLY A 24 16.88 -4.27 1.92
CA GLY A 24 18.05 -3.62 1.34
C GLY A 24 18.16 -3.79 -0.17
N LEU A 25 19.16 -3.15 -0.76
CA LEU A 25 19.44 -3.18 -2.19
C LEU A 25 20.94 -3.30 -2.44
N GLU A 26 21.38 -4.36 -3.12
CA GLU A 26 22.77 -4.52 -3.57
C GLU A 26 23.03 -3.52 -4.70
N THR A 27 23.57 -2.36 -4.34
CA THR A 27 23.62 -1.17 -5.21
C THR A 27 24.62 -1.32 -6.34
N ASP A 28 25.62 -2.19 -6.15
CA ASP A 28 26.67 -2.49 -7.11
C ASP A 28 26.38 -3.76 -7.95
N HIS A 29 25.20 -4.38 -7.80
CA HIS A 29 24.77 -5.50 -8.64
C HIS A 29 24.96 -5.14 -10.13
N PRO A 30 25.62 -5.97 -10.96
CA PRO A 30 25.98 -5.62 -12.33
C PRO A 30 24.79 -5.26 -13.22
N ASP A 31 23.62 -5.77 -12.87
CA ASP A 31 22.35 -5.51 -13.56
C ASP A 31 21.54 -4.34 -12.96
N LEU A 32 21.95 -3.75 -11.83
CA LEU A 32 21.25 -2.64 -11.17
C LEU A 32 22.05 -1.34 -11.14
N LYS A 33 23.37 -1.41 -11.00
CA LYS A 33 24.26 -0.26 -10.77
C LYS A 33 24.08 0.92 -11.73
N ASP A 34 23.76 0.67 -13.00
CA ASP A 34 23.60 1.72 -14.00
C ASP A 34 22.27 2.48 -13.81
N ASN A 35 21.27 1.82 -13.25
CA ASN A 35 19.95 2.39 -12.93
C ASN A 35 19.84 2.83 -11.45
N TYR A 36 20.77 2.42 -10.58
CA TYR A 36 20.77 2.73 -9.16
C TYR A 36 20.71 4.23 -8.88
N ASP A 37 19.83 4.62 -7.95
CA ASP A 37 19.62 6.00 -7.53
C ASP A 37 19.77 6.21 -6.01
N PRO A 38 20.86 6.86 -5.57
CA PRO A 38 21.09 7.10 -4.14
C PRO A 38 20.05 8.05 -3.54
N PHE A 39 19.44 8.97 -4.31
CA PHE A 39 18.39 9.85 -3.80
C PHE A 39 17.04 9.15 -3.60
N ALA A 40 16.89 7.95 -4.15
CA ALA A 40 15.75 7.10 -3.93
C ALA A 40 16.03 6.04 -2.86
N SER A 41 17.13 6.16 -2.13
CA SER A 41 17.64 5.12 -1.25
C SER A 41 17.96 5.65 0.15
N TYR A 42 17.78 4.81 1.16
CA TYR A 42 18.12 5.12 2.54
C TYR A 42 18.15 3.87 3.41
N ASP A 43 19.01 3.82 4.42
CA ASP A 43 18.96 2.79 5.46
C ASP A 43 18.27 3.33 6.71
N VAL A 44 17.01 2.92 6.90
CA VAL A 44 16.23 3.29 8.09
C VAL A 44 16.61 2.43 9.30
N ASN A 45 17.06 1.19 9.09
CA ASN A 45 17.51 0.31 10.17
C ASN A 45 18.79 0.84 10.84
N SER A 46 19.72 1.39 10.06
CA SER A 46 21.04 1.87 10.52
C SER A 46 21.14 3.40 10.56
N ASN A 47 20.13 4.10 10.02
CA ASN A 47 20.04 5.56 9.97
C ASN A 47 21.19 6.22 9.20
N ASP A 48 21.45 5.74 7.99
CA ASP A 48 22.44 6.27 7.06
C ASP A 48 21.97 6.18 5.59
N ASP A 49 22.75 6.72 4.65
CA ASP A 49 22.38 6.80 3.23
C ASP A 49 22.69 5.51 2.43
N ASN A 50 23.22 4.46 3.07
CA ASN A 50 23.70 3.25 2.40
C ASN A 50 22.72 2.08 2.53
N PRO A 51 21.87 1.80 1.52
CA PRO A 51 20.83 0.77 1.60
C PRO A 51 21.35 -0.67 1.44
N GLU A 52 22.67 -0.87 1.44
CA GLU A 52 23.29 -2.17 1.18
C GLU A 52 22.75 -3.25 2.13
N PRO A 53 22.36 -4.42 1.60
CA PRO A 53 21.88 -5.52 2.41
C PRO A 53 23.04 -6.03 3.26
N ARG A 54 22.71 -6.47 4.47
CA ARG A 54 23.72 -7.05 5.36
C ARG A 54 24.03 -8.48 4.94
N TYR A 55 25.25 -8.71 4.44
CA TYR A 55 25.79 -10.05 4.15
C TYR A 55 26.28 -10.69 5.45
N LEU A 56 25.47 -11.56 6.03
CA LEU A 56 25.90 -12.31 7.21
C LEU A 56 26.80 -13.47 6.80
N THR A 57 28.07 -13.45 7.22
CA THR A 57 29.07 -14.52 6.92
C THR A 57 28.67 -15.91 7.40
N ARG A 58 27.70 -16.02 8.31
CA ARG A 58 27.11 -17.28 8.80
C ARG A 58 25.74 -17.59 8.22
N ASP A 59 25.14 -16.65 7.51
CA ASP A 59 23.84 -16.84 6.88
C ASP A 59 24.02 -17.39 5.47
N LYS A 60 24.05 -18.71 5.36
CA LYS A 60 24.06 -19.39 4.06
C LYS A 60 22.72 -19.25 3.31
N SER A 61 21.69 -18.69 3.94
CA SER A 61 20.36 -18.56 3.35
C SER A 61 20.13 -17.25 2.61
N ASN A 62 21.04 -16.27 2.75
CA ASN A 62 20.94 -14.93 2.17
C ASN A 62 19.58 -14.29 2.51
N THR A 63 19.30 -14.06 3.80
CA THR A 63 17.98 -13.61 4.27
C THR A 63 17.58 -12.26 3.70
N ASN A 64 18.55 -11.34 3.52
CA ASN A 64 18.31 -9.97 3.07
C ASN A 64 18.34 -9.80 1.53
N ARG A 65 17.88 -10.82 0.80
CA ARG A 65 17.92 -10.84 -0.67
C ARG A 65 16.69 -10.29 -1.35
N HIS A 66 15.64 -10.04 -0.59
CA HIS A 66 14.30 -9.85 -1.11
C HIS A 66 14.18 -8.53 -1.87
N GLY A 67 14.70 -7.43 -1.32
CA GLY A 67 14.71 -6.12 -1.96
C GLY A 67 15.53 -6.08 -3.26
N THR A 68 16.68 -6.76 -3.29
CA THR A 68 17.51 -6.87 -4.51
C THR A 68 16.80 -7.64 -5.62
N ARG A 69 16.04 -8.70 -5.29
CA ARG A 69 15.21 -9.43 -6.25
C ARG A 69 14.09 -8.56 -6.81
N CYS A 70 13.37 -7.87 -5.94
CA CYS A 70 12.29 -6.96 -6.30
C CYS A 70 12.80 -5.82 -7.22
N ALA A 71 13.96 -5.25 -6.93
CA ALA A 71 14.55 -4.17 -7.73
C ALA A 71 14.86 -4.60 -9.17
N GLY A 72 15.35 -5.82 -9.37
CA GLY A 72 15.62 -6.36 -10.71
C GLY A 72 14.36 -6.50 -11.56
N GLU A 73 13.23 -6.90 -10.96
CA GLU A 73 11.96 -7.01 -11.67
C GLU A 73 11.48 -5.66 -12.21
N VAL A 74 11.75 -4.58 -11.48
CA VAL A 74 11.43 -3.22 -11.91
C VAL A 74 12.42 -2.73 -12.96
N ALA A 75 13.71 -2.73 -12.64
CA ALA A 75 14.69 -1.89 -13.33
C ALA A 75 16.06 -2.56 -13.54
N ALA A 76 16.14 -3.89 -13.58
CA ALA A 76 17.33 -4.55 -14.13
C ALA A 76 17.65 -3.99 -15.53
N ALA A 77 18.91 -3.72 -15.79
CA ALA A 77 19.38 -3.14 -17.04
C ALA A 77 19.09 -4.08 -18.21
N ALA A 78 19.07 -3.53 -19.43
CA ALA A 78 18.84 -4.31 -20.64
C ALA A 78 20.11 -4.33 -21.50
N ASN A 79 20.27 -5.42 -22.27
CA ASN A 79 21.34 -5.58 -23.27
C ASN A 79 22.77 -5.53 -22.70
N ASN A 80 22.98 -5.92 -21.44
CA ASN A 80 24.30 -6.01 -20.80
C ASN A 80 24.83 -7.46 -20.67
N SER A 81 24.07 -8.46 -21.15
CA SER A 81 24.38 -9.90 -21.03
C SER A 81 24.43 -10.44 -19.58
N VAL A 82 23.75 -9.77 -18.66
CA VAL A 82 23.62 -10.16 -17.25
C VAL A 82 22.16 -10.50 -16.97
N CYS A 83 21.90 -11.56 -16.20
CA CYS A 83 20.56 -12.00 -15.77
C CYS A 83 19.43 -11.88 -16.80
N GLY A 84 18.68 -10.77 -16.77
CA GLY A 84 17.46 -10.56 -17.54
C GLY A 84 17.26 -9.10 -17.95
N LEU A 85 16.07 -8.56 -17.68
CA LEU A 85 15.78 -7.12 -17.76
C LEU A 85 14.55 -6.79 -16.91
N GLY A 86 14.52 -5.57 -16.38
CA GLY A 86 13.38 -5.04 -15.66
C GLY A 86 12.24 -4.66 -16.58
N ILE A 87 11.01 -4.65 -16.06
CA ILE A 87 9.82 -4.17 -16.79
C ILE A 87 10.04 -2.73 -17.28
N ALA A 88 10.65 -1.90 -16.44
CA ALA A 88 11.02 -0.52 -16.69
C ALA A 88 12.56 -0.37 -16.65
N TYR A 89 13.27 -1.09 -17.50
CA TYR A 89 14.74 -1.16 -17.54
C TYR A 89 15.49 0.16 -17.79
N ARG A 90 14.79 1.29 -18.01
CA ARG A 90 15.36 2.65 -18.08
C ARG A 90 14.84 3.59 -16.97
N ALA A 91 14.11 3.06 -16.00
CA ALA A 91 13.78 3.77 -14.76
C ALA A 91 15.00 3.83 -13.84
N ARG A 92 14.98 4.81 -12.95
CA ARG A 92 15.90 4.89 -11.81
C ARG A 92 15.35 4.03 -10.67
N ILE A 93 16.22 3.31 -9.97
CA ILE A 93 15.83 2.38 -8.90
C ILE A 93 16.61 2.65 -7.61
N GLY A 94 15.89 2.83 -6.51
CA GLY A 94 16.46 2.93 -5.17
C GLY A 94 15.94 1.83 -4.25
N GLY A 95 16.51 1.79 -3.06
CA GLY A 95 16.13 0.85 -2.00
C GLY A 95 16.11 1.53 -0.65
N VAL A 96 15.05 1.31 0.12
CA VAL A 96 14.98 1.70 1.51
C VAL A 96 15.09 0.45 2.37
N ARG A 97 16.22 0.30 3.06
CA ARG A 97 16.46 -0.81 4.01
C ARG A 97 15.73 -0.50 5.31
N MET A 98 14.62 -1.21 5.55
CA MET A 98 13.77 -1.01 6.72
C MET A 98 13.30 -2.33 7.36
N LEU A 99 13.43 -3.47 6.68
CA LEU A 99 13.00 -4.79 7.19
C LEU A 99 14.10 -5.62 7.86
N ASP A 100 15.38 -5.19 7.84
CA ASP A 100 16.47 -5.95 8.47
C ASP A 100 16.63 -5.60 9.97
N GLY A 101 15.54 -5.78 10.72
CA GLY A 101 15.44 -5.49 12.15
C GLY A 101 14.00 -5.31 12.61
N ASP A 102 13.83 -4.90 13.87
CA ASP A 102 12.50 -4.57 14.40
C ASP A 102 11.92 -3.36 13.64
N VAL A 103 10.67 -3.49 13.18
CA VAL A 103 9.96 -2.44 12.43
C VAL A 103 9.02 -1.69 13.36
N THR A 104 9.14 -0.37 13.40
CA THR A 104 8.27 0.51 14.20
C THR A 104 7.45 1.42 13.30
N ASP A 105 6.31 1.93 13.80
CA ASP A 105 5.46 2.91 13.08
C ASP A 105 6.25 4.14 12.58
N ALA A 106 7.25 4.61 13.35
CA ALA A 106 8.11 5.71 12.94
C ALA A 106 9.03 5.35 11.78
N MET A 107 9.56 4.12 11.75
CA MET A 107 10.40 3.63 10.65
C MET A 107 9.59 3.43 9.37
N GLU A 108 8.38 2.86 9.48
CA GLU A 108 7.44 2.77 8.35
C GLU A 108 7.10 4.15 7.80
N SER A 109 6.72 5.09 8.68
CA SER A 109 6.39 6.46 8.31
C SER A 109 7.53 7.16 7.58
N ARG A 110 8.76 7.00 8.08
CA ARG A 110 9.96 7.56 7.45
C ARG A 110 10.23 6.94 6.08
N SER A 111 10.07 5.63 5.96
CA SER A 111 10.25 4.89 4.70
C SER A 111 9.23 5.33 3.65
N LEU A 112 7.95 5.39 4.03
CA LEU A 112 6.84 5.84 3.17
C LEU A 112 6.93 7.31 2.77
N SER A 113 7.56 8.15 3.61
CA SER A 113 7.76 9.58 3.35
C SER A 113 9.12 9.91 2.74
N HIS A 114 9.95 8.91 2.45
CA HIS A 114 11.30 9.16 1.94
C HIS A 114 11.21 9.81 0.56
N GLN A 115 11.82 10.99 0.43
CA GLN A 115 11.97 11.74 -0.81
C GLN A 115 10.72 11.85 -1.71
N LEU A 116 9.56 12.20 -1.11
CA LEU A 116 8.24 12.31 -1.77
C LEU A 116 8.19 13.14 -3.08
N GLN A 117 9.14 14.04 -3.29
CA GLN A 117 9.20 14.88 -4.51
C GLN A 117 10.08 14.31 -5.63
N HIS A 118 10.94 13.35 -5.30
CA HIS A 118 11.88 12.70 -6.21
C HIS A 118 11.36 11.32 -6.64
N ILE A 119 10.92 10.51 -5.68
CA ILE A 119 10.39 9.16 -5.93
C ILE A 119 8.97 9.26 -6.47
N ASP A 120 8.71 8.57 -7.57
CA ASP A 120 7.37 8.46 -8.15
C ASP A 120 6.59 7.25 -7.61
N VAL A 121 7.26 6.10 -7.54
CA VAL A 121 6.63 4.82 -7.20
C VAL A 121 7.36 4.15 -6.04
N TYR A 122 6.60 3.71 -5.05
CA TYR A 122 7.05 2.94 -3.89
C TYR A 122 6.49 1.53 -4.03
N SER A 123 7.35 0.53 -4.04
CA SER A 123 6.95 -0.88 -4.06
C SER A 123 7.23 -1.50 -2.70
N ALA A 124 6.22 -2.14 -2.11
CA ALA A 124 6.32 -2.80 -0.82
C ALA A 124 5.57 -4.14 -0.82
N SER A 125 6.11 -5.10 -0.08
CA SER A 125 5.56 -6.45 0.02
C SER A 125 5.58 -6.96 1.46
N TRP A 126 5.44 -6.04 2.41
CA TRP A 126 5.39 -6.29 3.85
C TRP A 126 4.04 -5.84 4.41
N GLY A 127 3.72 -6.32 5.60
CA GLY A 127 2.45 -6.09 6.28
C GLY A 127 2.41 -6.92 7.57
N PRO A 128 1.21 -7.12 8.15
CA PRO A 128 1.02 -8.04 9.25
C PRO A 128 1.41 -9.48 8.88
N GLU A 129 1.51 -10.36 9.88
CA GLU A 129 1.82 -11.77 9.64
C GLU A 129 0.67 -12.48 8.87
N ASP A 130 1.00 -13.13 7.76
CA ASP A 130 0.09 -13.87 6.86
C ASP A 130 -0.38 -15.24 7.43
N ASP A 131 -0.81 -15.24 8.69
CA ASP A 131 -1.04 -16.42 9.50
C ASP A 131 -2.52 -16.86 9.55
N GLY A 132 -3.43 -16.12 8.92
CA GLY A 132 -4.86 -16.38 8.94
C GLY A 132 -5.55 -16.03 10.27
N LYS A 133 -4.89 -15.28 11.15
CA LYS A 133 -5.42 -14.89 12.48
C LYS A 133 -5.19 -13.41 12.79
N THR A 134 -4.15 -12.79 12.26
CA THR A 134 -3.79 -11.40 12.55
C THR A 134 -4.75 -10.42 11.88
N VAL A 135 -5.01 -9.30 12.56
CA VAL A 135 -5.72 -8.13 12.01
C VAL A 135 -4.93 -6.92 12.48
N ASP A 136 -4.23 -6.28 11.55
CA ASP A 136 -3.34 -5.18 11.88
C ASP A 136 -3.13 -4.28 10.66
N GLY A 137 -2.55 -3.11 10.85
CA GLY A 137 -2.36 -2.13 9.79
C GLY A 137 -1.44 -0.99 10.20
N PRO A 138 -1.31 0.03 9.34
CA PRO A 138 -0.39 1.13 9.60
C PRO A 138 -0.71 1.83 10.92
N GLY A 139 0.33 2.09 11.71
CA GLY A 139 0.24 2.95 12.87
C GLY A 139 -0.08 4.41 12.48
N LYS A 140 -0.14 5.31 13.46
CA LYS A 140 -0.59 6.69 13.21
C LYS A 140 0.35 7.43 12.28
N LEU A 141 1.67 7.24 12.47
CA LEU A 141 2.68 7.92 11.67
C LEU A 141 2.72 7.37 10.25
N ALA A 142 2.60 6.05 10.07
CA ALA A 142 2.51 5.43 8.75
C ALA A 142 1.23 5.86 8.01
N GLN A 143 0.08 5.95 8.70
CA GLN A 143 -1.15 6.51 8.12
C GLN A 143 -0.98 7.96 7.67
N MET A 144 -0.30 8.80 8.46
CA MET A 144 0.04 10.17 8.07
C MET A 144 0.99 10.21 6.87
N ALA A 145 1.96 9.30 6.81
CA ALA A 145 2.88 9.18 5.67
C ALA A 145 2.15 8.84 4.37
N PHE A 146 1.20 7.89 4.38
CA PHE A 146 0.36 7.62 3.22
C PHE A 146 -0.44 8.85 2.78
N ARG A 147 -1.07 9.56 3.72
CA ARG A 147 -1.83 10.80 3.43
C ARG A 147 -0.94 11.88 2.84
N ASN A 148 0.24 12.11 3.41
CA ASN A 148 1.21 13.07 2.88
C ASN A 148 1.72 12.64 1.51
N GLY A 149 1.97 11.34 1.30
CA GLY A 149 2.38 10.78 0.02
C GLY A 149 1.38 11.06 -1.08
N ILE A 150 0.10 10.73 -0.88
CA ILE A 150 -0.94 10.94 -1.90
C ILE A 150 -1.35 12.41 -2.08
N GLN A 151 -1.12 13.29 -1.09
CA GLN A 151 -1.47 14.72 -1.18
C GLN A 151 -0.31 15.59 -1.69
N MET A 152 0.91 15.31 -1.25
CA MET A 152 2.08 16.17 -1.48
C MET A 152 3.08 15.53 -2.43
N GLY A 153 3.15 14.21 -2.49
CA GLY A 153 4.09 13.47 -3.33
C GLY A 153 3.96 13.83 -4.80
N ARG A 154 5.07 13.72 -5.54
CA ARG A 154 5.14 14.05 -6.98
C ARG A 154 4.55 15.43 -7.30
N ARG A 155 4.90 16.44 -6.49
CA ARG A 155 4.43 17.83 -6.60
C ARG A 155 2.90 17.96 -6.58
N GLY A 156 2.24 17.16 -5.75
CA GLY A 156 0.78 17.16 -5.58
C GLY A 156 0.01 16.22 -6.51
N LEU A 157 0.70 15.46 -7.37
CA LEU A 157 0.06 14.37 -8.14
C LEU A 157 -0.21 13.13 -7.27
N GLY A 158 0.52 13.01 -6.15
CA GLY A 158 0.46 11.90 -5.21
C GLY A 158 1.41 10.77 -5.57
N SER A 159 2.15 10.30 -4.57
CA SER A 159 3.00 9.11 -4.64
C SER A 159 2.19 7.87 -5.02
N ILE A 160 2.80 6.96 -5.78
CA ILE A 160 2.19 5.69 -6.15
C ILE A 160 2.71 4.61 -5.21
N PHE A 161 1.86 4.10 -4.31
CA PHE A 161 2.22 2.98 -3.44
C PHE A 161 1.66 1.69 -4.03
N VAL A 162 2.54 0.78 -4.45
CA VAL A 162 2.19 -0.54 -4.97
C VAL A 162 2.45 -1.58 -3.88
N TRP A 163 1.46 -2.41 -3.58
CA TRP A 163 1.49 -3.30 -2.43
C TRP A 163 1.15 -4.74 -2.80
N ALA A 164 1.92 -5.70 -2.31
CA ALA A 164 1.57 -7.12 -2.44
C ALA A 164 0.34 -7.45 -1.57
N SER A 165 -0.54 -8.33 -2.06
CA SER A 165 -1.76 -8.69 -1.35
C SER A 165 -1.60 -9.75 -0.25
N GLY A 166 -0.38 -10.18 0.08
CA GLY A 166 -0.14 -11.21 1.11
C GLY A 166 0.01 -12.65 0.57
N ASN A 167 0.59 -13.53 1.38
CA ASN A 167 0.95 -14.92 1.06
C ASN A 167 0.25 -15.97 1.96
N GLY A 168 -0.79 -15.56 2.70
CA GLY A 168 -1.53 -16.35 3.68
C GLY A 168 -2.59 -17.30 3.13
N GLY A 169 -2.61 -17.57 1.82
CA GLY A 169 -3.65 -18.40 1.18
C GLY A 169 -3.81 -19.80 1.82
N THR A 170 -2.72 -20.49 2.15
CA THR A 170 -2.76 -21.79 2.85
C THR A 170 -3.16 -21.69 4.32
N SER A 171 -3.07 -20.49 4.89
CA SER A 171 -3.60 -20.17 6.21
C SER A 171 -5.08 -19.81 6.20
N HIS A 172 -5.71 -19.75 5.01
CA HIS A 172 -7.04 -19.18 4.80
C HIS A 172 -7.13 -17.73 5.29
N ASP A 173 -6.09 -16.94 5.04
CA ASP A 173 -6.10 -15.53 5.37
C ASP A 173 -6.95 -14.72 4.37
N ASN A 174 -7.24 -13.49 4.76
CA ASN A 174 -7.99 -12.53 3.96
C ASN A 174 -7.31 -11.18 4.04
N CYS A 175 -6.84 -10.68 2.90
CA CYS A 175 -6.07 -9.45 2.82
C CYS A 175 -6.84 -8.16 3.20
N ASN A 176 -8.16 -8.19 3.44
CA ASN A 176 -8.83 -7.06 4.10
C ASN A 176 -8.53 -6.96 5.61
N CYS A 177 -7.88 -7.96 6.21
CA CYS A 177 -7.36 -7.94 7.57
C CYS A 177 -5.95 -7.31 7.66
N ASP A 178 -5.32 -7.06 6.51
CA ASP A 178 -4.09 -6.28 6.38
C ASP A 178 -4.45 -4.82 6.01
N GLY A 179 -4.23 -3.90 6.93
CA GLY A 179 -4.54 -2.48 6.76
C GLY A 179 -3.67 -1.73 5.73
N TYR A 180 -2.53 -2.30 5.29
CA TYR A 180 -1.70 -1.71 4.25
C TYR A 180 -2.28 -2.01 2.86
N THR A 181 -2.57 -3.27 2.55
CA THR A 181 -3.21 -3.65 1.26
C THR A 181 -4.71 -3.29 1.19
N ASN A 182 -5.40 -3.21 2.34
CA ASN A 182 -6.79 -2.73 2.45
C ASN A 182 -6.91 -1.18 2.35
N SER A 183 -5.79 -0.46 2.33
CA SER A 183 -5.79 1.01 2.20
C SER A 183 -6.26 1.45 0.81
N ILE A 184 -7.00 2.55 0.74
CA ILE A 184 -7.34 3.17 -0.56
C ILE A 184 -6.11 3.79 -1.25
N TYR A 185 -5.08 4.10 -0.46
CA TYR A 185 -3.86 4.80 -0.91
C TYR A 185 -2.86 3.86 -1.58
N THR A 186 -3.05 2.55 -1.42
CA THR A 186 -2.21 1.53 -2.04
C THR A 186 -2.92 0.93 -3.26
N LEU A 187 -2.12 0.57 -4.26
CA LEU A 187 -2.52 -0.25 -5.38
C LEU A 187 -2.21 -1.69 -4.99
N GLY A 188 -3.20 -2.39 -4.44
CA GLY A 188 -3.08 -3.80 -4.03
C GLY A 188 -2.98 -4.75 -5.23
N VAL A 189 -1.94 -5.58 -5.24
CA VAL A 189 -1.57 -6.48 -6.34
C VAL A 189 -1.48 -7.92 -5.83
N GLY A 190 -2.33 -8.78 -6.37
CA GLY A 190 -2.24 -10.23 -6.17
C GLY A 190 -1.39 -10.93 -7.23
N SER A 191 -1.34 -12.26 -7.16
CA SER A 191 -0.57 -13.08 -8.10
C SER A 191 -1.46 -13.94 -8.99
N VAL A 192 -1.01 -14.16 -10.21
CA VAL A 192 -1.47 -15.26 -11.05
C VAL A 192 -0.32 -16.17 -11.47
N SER A 193 -0.59 -17.46 -11.55
CA SER A 193 0.38 -18.46 -12.01
C SER A 193 0.66 -18.33 -13.52
N GLU A 194 1.70 -19.00 -14.00
CA GLU A 194 2.02 -19.11 -15.43
C GLU A 194 0.83 -19.59 -16.27
N HIS A 195 0.07 -20.56 -15.75
CA HIS A 195 -1.11 -21.12 -16.41
C HIS A 195 -2.41 -20.36 -16.17
N GLY A 196 -2.36 -19.17 -15.54
CA GLY A 196 -3.54 -18.35 -15.30
C GLY A 196 -4.35 -18.78 -14.08
N SER A 197 -3.83 -19.65 -13.21
CA SER A 197 -4.54 -20.15 -12.03
C SER A 197 -4.23 -19.34 -10.76
N VAL A 198 -5.10 -19.41 -9.77
CA VAL A 198 -4.89 -18.79 -8.45
C VAL A 198 -3.78 -19.56 -7.72
N PRO A 199 -2.63 -18.93 -7.38
CA PRO A 199 -1.56 -19.60 -6.66
C PRO A 199 -1.97 -20.00 -5.23
N TRP A 200 -1.36 -21.05 -4.69
CA TRP A 200 -1.70 -21.60 -3.37
C TRP A 200 -1.49 -20.63 -2.20
N TYR A 201 -0.58 -19.66 -2.36
CA TYR A 201 -0.27 -18.65 -1.35
C TYR A 201 -1.16 -17.41 -1.47
N ALA A 202 -1.89 -17.21 -2.57
CA ALA A 202 -2.63 -15.97 -2.81
C ALA A 202 -3.74 -15.79 -1.77
N GLU A 203 -3.81 -14.59 -1.20
CA GLU A 203 -4.94 -14.15 -0.38
C GLU A 203 -6.02 -13.51 -1.25
N LEU A 204 -7.27 -13.82 -0.93
CA LEU A 204 -8.43 -13.36 -1.69
C LEU A 204 -9.18 -12.32 -0.87
N CYS A 205 -9.33 -11.12 -1.39
CA CYS A 205 -10.08 -10.05 -0.74
C CYS A 205 -10.58 -9.03 -1.75
N SER A 206 -11.49 -8.18 -1.30
CA SER A 206 -12.13 -7.18 -2.14
C SER A 206 -11.30 -5.91 -2.39
N SER A 207 -10.19 -5.73 -1.69
CA SER A 207 -9.28 -4.59 -1.86
C SER A 207 -8.32 -4.75 -3.05
N THR A 208 -8.03 -5.98 -3.47
CA THR A 208 -7.12 -6.27 -4.60
C THR A 208 -7.62 -5.63 -5.90
N LEU A 209 -6.79 -4.78 -6.51
CA LEU A 209 -7.16 -4.05 -7.73
C LEU A 209 -6.91 -4.87 -9.00
N ALA A 210 -5.78 -5.55 -9.07
CA ALA A 210 -5.34 -6.34 -10.22
C ALA A 210 -4.29 -7.37 -9.82
N VAL A 211 -3.82 -8.15 -10.79
CA VAL A 211 -2.73 -9.12 -10.61
C VAL A 211 -1.65 -9.00 -11.67
N THR A 212 -0.48 -9.49 -11.33
CA THR A 212 0.63 -9.78 -12.26
C THR A 212 1.07 -11.23 -12.12
N TYR A 213 1.95 -11.68 -13.01
CA TYR A 213 2.48 -13.04 -12.91
C TYR A 213 3.41 -13.18 -11.71
N SER A 214 3.44 -14.37 -11.12
CA SER A 214 4.46 -14.82 -10.18
C SER A 214 4.60 -16.35 -10.28
N SER A 215 5.27 -16.97 -9.32
CA SER A 215 5.37 -18.43 -9.18
C SER A 215 4.00 -19.10 -9.05
N GLY A 216 3.90 -20.34 -9.52
CA GLY A 216 2.68 -21.13 -9.51
C GLY A 216 2.77 -22.45 -8.75
N GLY A 217 2.00 -23.43 -9.22
CA GLY A 217 2.08 -24.82 -8.79
C GLY A 217 3.37 -25.50 -9.23
N ARG A 218 3.51 -26.78 -8.87
CA ARG A 218 4.71 -27.56 -9.21
C ARG A 218 4.92 -27.63 -10.73
N GLY A 219 6.12 -27.26 -11.17
CA GLY A 219 6.53 -27.30 -12.57
C GLY A 219 6.20 -26.03 -13.37
N GLU A 220 5.50 -25.06 -12.76
CA GLU A 220 5.39 -23.71 -13.31
C GLU A 220 6.65 -22.90 -13.00
N ARG A 221 6.99 -21.97 -13.88
CA ARG A 221 8.16 -21.11 -13.74
C ARG A 221 7.98 -20.09 -12.60
N GLY A 222 9.07 -19.80 -11.90
CA GLY A 222 9.18 -18.66 -11.00
C GLY A 222 9.53 -17.37 -11.76
N VAL A 223 9.68 -16.27 -11.02
CA VAL A 223 10.15 -15.02 -11.60
C VAL A 223 11.68 -15.01 -11.68
N ILE A 224 12.17 -14.61 -12.86
CA ILE A 224 13.61 -14.47 -13.14
C ILE A 224 14.02 -13.03 -12.85
N THR A 225 15.00 -12.84 -11.97
CA THR A 225 15.48 -11.51 -11.55
C THR A 225 16.90 -11.58 -10.98
N THR A 226 17.43 -10.43 -10.57
CA THR A 226 18.71 -10.26 -9.84
C THR A 226 18.65 -10.90 -8.46
N ASP A 227 19.78 -11.27 -7.89
CA ASP A 227 19.87 -11.87 -6.55
C ASP A 227 21.19 -11.46 -5.89
N LEU A 228 21.27 -11.59 -4.57
CA LEU A 228 22.48 -11.19 -3.83
C LEU A 228 23.74 -11.90 -4.30
N ASN A 229 24.88 -11.28 -3.98
CA ASN A 229 26.22 -11.66 -4.39
C ASN A 229 26.39 -11.58 -5.91
N HIS A 230 25.77 -10.56 -6.52
CA HIS A 230 25.88 -10.28 -7.95
C HIS A 230 25.40 -11.44 -8.83
N THR A 231 24.37 -12.16 -8.38
CA THR A 231 23.87 -13.38 -9.05
C THR A 231 22.47 -13.19 -9.64
N CYS A 232 21.95 -14.23 -10.29
CA CYS A 232 20.60 -14.25 -10.84
C CYS A 232 19.81 -15.39 -10.20
N THR A 233 18.50 -15.21 -10.05
CA THR A 233 17.59 -16.27 -9.63
C THR A 233 16.49 -16.46 -10.66
N ASP A 234 16.02 -17.70 -10.82
CA ASP A 234 14.83 -18.08 -11.59
C ASP A 234 13.65 -18.54 -10.70
N ASN A 235 13.83 -18.38 -9.38
CA ASN A 235 12.94 -18.94 -8.34
C ASN A 235 12.46 -17.86 -7.36
N HIS A 236 12.29 -16.61 -7.80
CA HIS A 236 11.54 -15.63 -6.99
C HIS A 236 10.03 -15.93 -7.08
N SER A 237 9.32 -15.74 -5.96
CA SER A 237 7.99 -16.32 -5.72
C SER A 237 7.15 -15.46 -4.78
N GLY A 238 5.85 -15.76 -4.71
CA GLY A 238 4.91 -15.09 -3.81
C GLY A 238 4.26 -13.85 -4.44
N THR A 239 3.30 -13.24 -3.75
CA THR A 239 2.75 -11.93 -4.12
C THR A 239 3.80 -10.83 -4.08
N SER A 240 4.87 -11.05 -3.31
CA SER A 240 6.01 -10.15 -3.24
C SER A 240 6.79 -9.97 -4.55
N ALA A 241 6.72 -10.93 -5.47
CA ALA A 241 7.26 -10.80 -6.84
C ALA A 241 6.23 -10.16 -7.81
N SER A 242 4.94 -10.15 -7.45
CA SER A 242 3.91 -9.51 -8.27
C SER A 242 3.93 -7.98 -8.14
N ALA A 243 4.04 -7.46 -6.91
CA ALA A 243 4.05 -6.01 -6.69
C ALA A 243 5.17 -5.25 -7.45
N PRO A 244 6.42 -5.72 -7.50
CA PRO A 244 7.48 -5.09 -8.29
C PRO A 244 7.21 -5.09 -9.80
N LEU A 245 6.66 -6.18 -10.35
CA LEU A 245 6.25 -6.20 -11.76
C LEU A 245 5.17 -5.14 -12.05
N ALA A 246 4.20 -4.99 -11.15
CA ALA A 246 3.17 -3.95 -11.24
C ALA A 246 3.76 -2.54 -11.09
N ALA A 247 4.73 -2.33 -10.19
CA ALA A 247 5.46 -1.07 -10.04
C ALA A 247 6.22 -0.70 -11.32
N GLY A 248 6.84 -1.68 -11.97
CA GLY A 248 7.44 -1.50 -13.29
C GLY A 248 6.43 -1.08 -14.36
N ILE A 249 5.24 -1.70 -14.40
CA ILE A 249 4.18 -1.29 -15.33
C ILE A 249 3.68 0.13 -15.03
N CYS A 250 3.56 0.50 -13.76
CA CYS A 250 3.25 1.88 -13.35
C CYS A 250 4.33 2.85 -13.86
N ALA A 251 5.61 2.50 -13.74
CA ALA A 251 6.71 3.32 -14.24
C ALA A 251 6.70 3.47 -15.78
N LEU A 252 6.38 2.41 -16.52
CA LEU A 252 6.16 2.51 -17.97
C LEU A 252 5.02 3.49 -18.30
N THR A 253 3.93 3.41 -17.55
CA THR A 253 2.75 4.27 -17.75
C THR A 253 3.03 5.73 -17.42
N LEU A 254 3.75 6.01 -16.33
CA LEU A 254 4.20 7.35 -15.96
C LEU A 254 5.22 7.93 -16.95
N SER A 255 6.10 7.10 -17.53
CA SER A 255 7.02 7.56 -18.58
C SER A 255 6.29 8.01 -19.85
N ALA A 256 5.06 7.50 -20.07
CA ALA A 256 4.21 7.93 -21.17
C ALA A 256 3.37 9.17 -20.83
N ASN A 257 2.90 9.29 -19.59
CA ASN A 257 2.19 10.46 -19.10
C ASN A 257 2.58 10.79 -17.65
N PRO A 258 3.51 11.74 -17.43
CA PRO A 258 3.97 12.07 -16.09
C PRO A 258 2.93 12.84 -15.26
N ASN A 259 1.86 13.36 -15.87
CA ASN A 259 0.84 14.16 -15.20
C ASN A 259 -0.25 13.33 -14.52
N LEU A 260 -0.20 12.00 -14.62
CA LEU A 260 -1.15 11.11 -13.96
C LEU A 260 -1.04 11.25 -12.44
N THR A 261 -2.19 11.41 -11.77
CA THR A 261 -2.28 11.33 -10.32
C THR A 261 -2.28 9.88 -9.83
N TRP A 262 -2.14 9.69 -8.51
CA TRP A 262 -2.26 8.38 -7.89
C TRP A 262 -3.61 7.69 -8.18
N ARG A 263 -4.71 8.45 -8.21
CA ARG A 263 -6.04 7.94 -8.60
C ARG A 263 -6.11 7.62 -10.09
N ASP A 264 -5.55 8.46 -10.94
CA ASP A 264 -5.55 8.20 -12.40
C ASP A 264 -4.92 6.85 -12.73
N LEU A 265 -3.80 6.49 -12.08
CA LEU A 265 -3.18 5.19 -12.28
C LEU A 265 -4.08 4.02 -11.85
N GLN A 266 -4.79 4.14 -10.72
CA GLN A 266 -5.76 3.11 -10.33
C GLN A 266 -6.91 2.99 -11.35
N TYR A 267 -7.43 4.11 -11.87
CA TYR A 267 -8.42 4.10 -12.97
C TYR A 267 -7.90 3.40 -14.22
N LEU A 268 -6.66 3.69 -14.63
CA LEU A 268 -6.04 3.05 -15.78
C LEU A 268 -5.94 1.54 -15.59
N VAL A 269 -5.57 1.06 -14.40
CA VAL A 269 -5.57 -0.38 -14.08
C VAL A 269 -6.98 -0.97 -14.21
N VAL A 270 -7.98 -0.40 -13.54
CA VAL A 270 -9.38 -0.88 -13.60
C VAL A 270 -9.91 -0.95 -15.04
N TYR A 271 -9.50 -0.01 -15.89
CA TYR A 271 -10.02 0.09 -17.27
C TYR A 271 -9.28 -0.78 -18.28
N THR A 272 -8.11 -1.31 -17.94
CA THR A 272 -7.23 -2.00 -18.88
C THR A 272 -6.81 -3.40 -18.45
N ALA A 273 -6.99 -3.75 -17.17
CA ALA A 273 -6.77 -5.10 -16.66
C ALA A 273 -7.62 -6.12 -17.43
N ARG A 274 -7.05 -7.30 -17.66
CA ARG A 274 -7.65 -8.33 -18.52
C ARG A 274 -8.05 -9.55 -17.71
N PRO A 275 -9.35 -9.92 -17.69
CA PRO A 275 -9.80 -11.13 -17.04
C PRO A 275 -9.60 -12.40 -17.90
N ASP A 276 -9.26 -12.24 -19.19
CA ASP A 276 -9.12 -13.34 -20.12
C ASP A 276 -7.86 -14.18 -19.83
N GLY A 277 -8.01 -15.51 -19.88
CA GLY A 277 -6.94 -16.46 -19.58
C GLY A 277 -6.66 -16.63 -18.08
N LEU A 278 -7.53 -16.10 -17.20
CA LEU A 278 -7.43 -16.26 -15.75
C LEU A 278 -8.58 -17.14 -15.23
N TYR A 279 -8.25 -18.14 -14.43
CA TYR A 279 -9.15 -19.17 -13.92
C TYR A 279 -9.37 -19.00 -12.42
N ALA A 280 -10.52 -18.42 -12.06
CA ALA A 280 -11.02 -18.30 -10.70
C ALA A 280 -12.53 -18.59 -10.69
N ASP A 281 -13.01 -19.21 -9.61
CA ASP A 281 -14.42 -19.63 -9.51
C ASP A 281 -15.36 -18.48 -9.10
N ASP A 282 -14.84 -17.30 -8.78
CA ASP A 282 -15.57 -16.17 -8.18
C ASP A 282 -15.73 -14.96 -9.09
N TRP A 283 -15.42 -15.09 -10.39
CA TRP A 283 -15.66 -14.04 -11.37
C TRP A 283 -17.14 -13.64 -11.40
N HIS A 284 -17.40 -12.34 -11.24
CA HIS A 284 -18.74 -11.77 -11.40
C HIS A 284 -18.66 -10.45 -12.15
N VAL A 285 -19.81 -9.97 -12.64
CA VAL A 285 -19.93 -8.70 -13.37
C VAL A 285 -20.54 -7.67 -12.43
N ASN A 286 -19.88 -6.53 -12.28
CA ASN A 286 -20.37 -5.44 -11.44
C ASN A 286 -21.44 -4.59 -12.14
N GLY A 287 -21.99 -3.58 -11.44
CA GLY A 287 -23.12 -2.76 -11.90
C GLY A 287 -22.85 -1.91 -13.14
N VAL A 288 -21.59 -1.82 -13.57
CA VAL A 288 -21.17 -1.11 -14.79
C VAL A 288 -20.59 -2.04 -15.85
N GLY A 289 -20.79 -3.36 -15.70
CA GLY A 289 -20.46 -4.35 -16.73
C GLY A 289 -19.02 -4.84 -16.74
N ARG A 290 -18.21 -4.55 -15.70
CA ARG A 290 -16.82 -5.04 -15.60
C ARG A 290 -16.77 -6.37 -14.85
N ARG A 291 -15.94 -7.30 -15.34
CA ARG A 291 -15.62 -8.55 -14.63
C ARG A 291 -14.64 -8.25 -13.49
N VAL A 292 -14.94 -8.77 -12.31
CA VAL A 292 -14.08 -8.64 -11.11
C VAL A 292 -14.09 -9.94 -10.30
N SER A 293 -12.99 -10.21 -9.60
CA SER A 293 -12.74 -11.40 -8.76
C SER A 293 -11.98 -10.95 -7.50
N HIS A 294 -12.23 -11.59 -6.35
CA HIS A 294 -11.45 -11.35 -5.12
C HIS A 294 -10.03 -11.94 -5.22
N ALA A 295 -9.82 -12.91 -6.11
CA ALA A 295 -8.50 -13.48 -6.38
C ALA A 295 -7.69 -12.64 -7.37
N PHE A 296 -8.35 -12.04 -8.36
CA PHE A 296 -7.67 -11.38 -9.48
C PHE A 296 -7.95 -9.88 -9.63
N GLY A 297 -8.75 -9.28 -8.75
CA GLY A 297 -9.26 -7.93 -8.94
C GLY A 297 -9.96 -7.79 -10.30
N TYR A 298 -9.61 -6.76 -11.06
CA TYR A 298 -10.08 -6.56 -12.43
C TYR A 298 -9.33 -7.40 -13.48
N GLY A 299 -8.30 -8.15 -13.07
CA GLY A 299 -7.55 -9.09 -13.91
C GLY A 299 -6.06 -8.75 -14.05
N LEU A 300 -5.43 -9.33 -15.07
CA LEU A 300 -4.00 -9.24 -15.32
C LEU A 300 -3.67 -7.85 -15.88
N MET A 301 -2.70 -7.15 -15.28
CA MET A 301 -2.23 -5.85 -15.79
C MET A 301 -1.69 -5.97 -17.22
N ASP A 302 -2.13 -5.05 -18.09
CA ASP A 302 -1.72 -4.95 -19.49
C ASP A 302 -0.99 -3.63 -19.73
N ALA A 303 0.35 -3.68 -19.74
CA ALA A 303 1.19 -2.50 -19.90
C ALA A 303 0.91 -1.75 -21.21
N ALA A 304 0.57 -2.46 -22.29
CA ALA A 304 0.28 -1.83 -23.58
C ALA A 304 -1.00 -1.02 -23.52
N ALA A 305 -2.07 -1.61 -22.97
CA ALA A 305 -3.36 -0.96 -22.83
C ALA A 305 -3.29 0.21 -21.83
N MET A 306 -2.55 0.07 -20.72
CA MET A 306 -2.31 1.16 -19.76
C MET A 306 -1.62 2.36 -20.43
N VAL A 307 -0.51 2.14 -21.14
CA VAL A 307 0.21 3.21 -21.85
C VAL A 307 -0.65 3.83 -22.95
N ASP A 308 -1.38 3.01 -23.73
CA ASP A 308 -2.25 3.52 -24.79
C ASP A 308 -3.36 4.44 -24.27
N LEU A 309 -3.94 4.08 -23.11
CA LEU A 309 -4.96 4.90 -22.48
C LEU A 309 -4.36 6.14 -21.82
N ALA A 310 -3.19 6.02 -21.18
CA ALA A 310 -2.47 7.11 -20.52
C ALA A 310 -2.14 8.27 -21.47
N LEU A 311 -1.75 7.97 -22.71
CA LEU A 311 -1.35 8.99 -23.70
C LEU A 311 -2.43 10.01 -24.03
N ASN A 312 -3.71 9.65 -23.87
CA ASN A 312 -4.85 10.53 -24.10
C ASN A 312 -5.74 10.66 -22.86
N TRP A 313 -5.19 10.32 -21.68
CA TRP A 313 -5.94 10.38 -20.43
C TRP A 313 -6.12 11.83 -19.98
N THR A 314 -7.34 12.17 -19.59
CA THR A 314 -7.64 13.41 -18.88
C THR A 314 -7.73 13.08 -17.40
N ASN A 315 -7.07 13.83 -16.53
CA ASN A 315 -7.09 13.52 -15.10
C ASN A 315 -8.52 13.52 -14.54
N VAL A 316 -8.80 12.60 -13.63
CA VAL A 316 -10.10 12.49 -12.98
C VAL A 316 -10.41 13.72 -12.12
N PRO A 317 -11.70 14.04 -11.91
CA PRO A 317 -12.10 15.11 -10.99
C PRO A 317 -11.52 14.94 -9.57
N PRO A 318 -11.47 16.00 -8.75
CA PRO A 318 -11.05 15.90 -7.35
C PRO A 318 -11.84 14.83 -6.60
N GLN A 319 -11.15 14.10 -5.73
CA GLN A 319 -11.79 13.07 -4.90
C GLN A 319 -12.79 13.70 -3.95
N ARG A 320 -13.91 13.02 -3.77
CA ARG A 320 -14.98 13.35 -2.83
C ARG A 320 -15.17 12.19 -1.88
N VAL A 321 -15.56 12.50 -0.65
CA VAL A 321 -15.78 11.50 0.41
C VAL A 321 -17.14 11.75 1.05
N CYS A 322 -17.97 10.71 1.05
CA CYS A 322 -19.26 10.69 1.71
C CYS A 322 -19.27 9.60 2.79
N GLU A 323 -19.52 9.97 4.03
CA GLU A 323 -19.74 9.01 5.11
C GLU A 323 -21.24 8.93 5.44
N ALA A 324 -21.81 7.73 5.35
CA ALA A 324 -23.19 7.44 5.68
C ALA A 324 -23.26 6.49 6.86
N GLN A 325 -23.86 6.95 7.97
CA GLN A 325 -24.02 6.16 9.18
C GLN A 325 -25.24 5.25 9.09
N ALA A 326 -25.11 3.99 9.50
CA ALA A 326 -26.28 3.11 9.63
C ALA A 326 -27.20 3.59 10.77
N PRO A 327 -28.53 3.41 10.65
CA PRO A 327 -29.46 3.76 11.73
C PRO A 327 -29.11 2.99 13.02
N MET A 328 -28.86 3.73 14.11
CA MET A 328 -28.57 3.11 15.41
C MET A 328 -29.85 2.49 15.99
N THR A 329 -29.83 1.18 16.29
CA THR A 329 -30.96 0.46 16.88
C THR A 329 -31.04 0.57 18.42
N GLY A 330 -30.18 1.38 19.05
CA GLY A 330 -30.12 1.57 20.50
C GLY A 330 -29.51 0.40 21.30
N SER A 331 -29.48 -0.80 20.71
CA SER A 331 -28.82 -2.00 21.23
C SER A 331 -28.09 -2.75 20.11
N PRO A 332 -27.00 -3.48 20.42
CA PRO A 332 -26.32 -4.34 19.45
C PRO A 332 -27.25 -5.40 18.86
N ILE A 333 -27.10 -5.69 17.57
CA ILE A 333 -27.88 -6.74 16.89
C ILE A 333 -27.13 -8.07 17.07
N THR A 334 -27.71 -8.99 17.82
CA THR A 334 -27.15 -10.32 18.04
C THR A 334 -27.59 -11.29 16.95
N ILE A 335 -26.60 -11.86 16.27
CA ILE A 335 -26.73 -12.87 15.22
C ILE A 335 -26.40 -14.22 15.85
N ARG A 336 -27.37 -15.14 15.81
CA ARG A 336 -27.22 -16.48 16.39
C ARG A 336 -26.18 -17.28 15.60
N GLN A 337 -25.60 -18.30 16.26
CA GLN A 337 -24.73 -19.26 15.58
C GLN A 337 -25.40 -19.85 14.35
N MET A 338 -24.60 -20.09 13.30
CA MET A 338 -25.02 -20.70 12.04
C MET A 338 -26.18 -19.95 11.36
N SER A 339 -26.23 -18.63 11.55
CA SER A 339 -27.26 -17.77 10.96
C SER A 339 -26.64 -16.56 10.26
N LYS A 340 -27.47 -15.80 9.54
CA LYS A 340 -27.06 -14.59 8.85
C LYS A 340 -28.11 -13.51 9.02
N GLU A 341 -27.66 -12.26 9.09
CA GLU A 341 -28.52 -11.09 9.09
C GLU A 341 -28.15 -10.14 7.95
N ASN A 342 -29.16 -9.43 7.45
CA ASN A 342 -28.99 -8.40 6.42
C ASN A 342 -29.33 -7.04 6.99
N LEU A 343 -28.37 -6.13 6.98
CA LEU A 343 -28.51 -4.77 7.49
C LEU A 343 -28.52 -3.81 6.32
N ALA A 344 -29.58 -3.02 6.21
CA ALA A 344 -29.75 -2.06 5.13
C ALA A 344 -29.33 -0.65 5.55
N LEU A 345 -28.66 0.06 4.65
CA LEU A 345 -28.33 1.48 4.77
C LEU A 345 -28.65 2.16 3.44
N THR A 346 -29.51 3.17 3.47
CA THR A 346 -29.84 3.96 2.28
C THR A 346 -29.11 5.30 2.34
N THR A 347 -28.42 5.66 1.27
CA THR A 347 -27.69 6.92 1.14
C THR A 347 -27.94 7.53 -0.24
N ASP A 348 -27.91 8.85 -0.33
CA ASP A 348 -27.99 9.61 -1.58
C ASP A 348 -26.58 10.03 -2.08
N GLY A 349 -25.52 9.44 -1.52
CA GLY A 349 -24.15 9.87 -1.82
C GLY A 349 -23.81 11.24 -1.23
N CYS A 350 -24.44 11.58 -0.10
CA CYS A 350 -24.32 12.87 0.58
C CYS A 350 -24.81 14.05 -0.26
N GLU A 351 -25.71 13.81 -1.22
CA GLU A 351 -26.29 14.85 -2.06
C GLU A 351 -27.08 15.88 -1.23
N SER A 352 -27.97 15.43 -0.35
CA SER A 352 -28.78 16.31 0.49
C SER A 352 -27.92 17.11 1.47
N ALA A 353 -26.93 16.46 2.10
CA ALA A 353 -26.01 17.12 3.04
C ALA A 353 -25.16 18.19 2.33
N ALA A 354 -24.61 17.86 1.16
CA ALA A 354 -23.85 18.79 0.33
C ALA A 354 -24.71 19.98 -0.14
N ALA A 355 -25.95 19.73 -0.56
CA ALA A 355 -26.89 20.77 -0.97
C ALA A 355 -27.24 21.72 0.17
N LEU A 356 -27.47 21.19 1.38
CA LEU A 356 -27.76 22.00 2.57
C LEU A 356 -26.56 22.86 3.00
N ALA A 357 -25.35 22.31 2.92
CA ALA A 357 -24.11 23.03 3.25
C ALA A 357 -23.70 24.06 2.17
N GLY A 358 -24.28 23.98 0.97
CA GLY A 358 -23.81 24.74 -0.20
C GLY A 358 -22.41 24.31 -0.66
N ASP A 359 -21.95 23.13 -0.25
CA ASP A 359 -20.63 22.60 -0.56
C ASP A 359 -20.72 21.20 -1.16
N LEU A 360 -20.39 21.10 -2.45
CA LEU A 360 -20.39 19.84 -3.20
C LEU A 360 -19.16 18.96 -2.90
N SER A 361 -18.30 19.34 -1.94
CA SER A 361 -17.07 18.62 -1.63
C SER A 361 -17.27 17.23 -1.01
N HIS A 362 -18.44 17.00 -0.41
CA HIS A 362 -18.80 15.72 0.18
C HIS A 362 -19.70 14.85 -0.71
N ARG A 363 -20.17 15.39 -1.85
CA ARG A 363 -21.07 14.66 -2.75
C ARG A 363 -20.30 13.64 -3.59
N VAL A 364 -20.67 12.37 -3.49
CA VAL A 364 -20.14 11.27 -4.31
C VAL A 364 -21.24 10.74 -5.20
N VAL A 365 -21.00 10.71 -6.51
CA VAL A 365 -21.93 10.16 -7.51
C VAL A 365 -21.36 8.88 -8.12
N HIS A 366 -20.12 8.91 -8.60
CA HIS A 366 -19.44 7.77 -9.22
C HIS A 366 -18.38 7.22 -8.28
N LEU A 367 -18.48 5.93 -7.95
CA LEU A 367 -17.63 5.28 -6.94
C LEU A 367 -16.22 4.98 -7.45
N GLU A 368 -15.26 5.08 -6.54
CA GLU A 368 -13.91 4.53 -6.61
C GLU A 368 -13.81 3.39 -5.59
N HIS A 369 -13.37 3.71 -4.38
CA HIS A 369 -13.31 2.82 -3.23
C HIS A 369 -14.58 2.90 -2.38
N VAL A 370 -14.97 1.79 -1.78
CA VAL A 370 -16.03 1.75 -0.76
C VAL A 370 -15.50 1.03 0.46
N GLN A 371 -15.63 1.64 1.63
CA GLN A 371 -15.32 1.00 2.91
C GLN A 371 -16.59 0.77 3.72
N ALA A 372 -16.76 -0.44 4.26
CA ALA A 372 -17.68 -0.71 5.35
C ALA A 372 -16.88 -0.67 6.66
N LYS A 373 -17.06 0.40 7.43
CA LYS A 373 -16.43 0.56 8.75
C LYS A 373 -17.30 -0.14 9.77
N VAL A 374 -16.85 -1.28 10.30
CA VAL A 374 -17.69 -2.15 11.15
C VAL A 374 -17.13 -2.27 12.56
N THR A 375 -18.01 -2.15 13.55
CA THR A 375 -17.75 -2.51 14.95
C THR A 375 -18.62 -3.69 15.33
N LEU A 376 -18.01 -4.84 15.58
CA LEU A 376 -18.70 -6.07 15.97
C LEU A 376 -17.86 -6.83 16.99
N SER A 377 -18.51 -7.58 17.87
CA SER A 377 -17.88 -8.56 18.76
C SER A 377 -18.29 -9.99 18.41
N SER A 378 -17.40 -10.95 18.65
CA SER A 378 -17.71 -12.37 18.55
C SER A 378 -16.88 -13.16 19.54
N ALA A 379 -17.39 -14.31 19.99
CA ALA A 379 -16.62 -15.26 20.77
C ALA A 379 -15.51 -15.95 19.95
N GLN A 380 -15.52 -15.81 18.63
CA GLN A 380 -14.46 -16.29 17.75
C GLN A 380 -14.48 -15.49 16.44
N ARG A 381 -13.51 -14.58 16.26
CA ARG A 381 -13.47 -13.64 15.13
C ARG A 381 -13.40 -14.35 13.78
N GLY A 382 -12.70 -15.46 13.69
CA GLY A 382 -12.60 -16.27 12.48
C GLY A 382 -13.89 -16.92 11.99
N GLU A 383 -14.96 -16.91 12.80
CA GLU A 383 -16.29 -17.42 12.43
C GLU A 383 -17.20 -16.34 11.81
N ILE A 384 -16.71 -15.10 11.67
CA ILE A 384 -17.43 -14.01 11.03
C ILE A 384 -17.16 -14.05 9.52
N GLU A 385 -18.23 -13.94 8.73
CA GLU A 385 -18.11 -13.66 7.30
C GLU A 385 -18.95 -12.42 6.96
N LEU A 386 -18.42 -11.53 6.12
CA LEU A 386 -19.03 -10.26 5.75
C LEU A 386 -19.17 -10.16 4.22
N TRP A 387 -20.34 -9.73 3.75
CA TRP A 387 -20.55 -9.30 2.38
C TRP A 387 -21.21 -7.94 2.34
N LEU A 388 -20.83 -7.11 1.39
CA LEU A 388 -21.52 -5.87 1.08
C LEU A 388 -22.18 -6.01 -0.29
N THR A 389 -23.42 -5.55 -0.42
CA THR A 389 -24.15 -5.50 -1.69
C THR A 389 -24.43 -4.04 -2.04
N SER A 390 -24.05 -3.62 -3.25
CA SER A 390 -24.32 -2.28 -3.77
C SER A 390 -25.77 -2.13 -4.27
N PRO A 391 -26.27 -0.89 -4.47
CA PRO A 391 -27.57 -0.63 -5.06
C PRO A 391 -27.75 -1.24 -6.46
N ALA A 392 -26.66 -1.39 -7.23
CA ALA A 392 -26.66 -2.02 -8.55
C ALA A 392 -26.68 -3.56 -8.49
N GLY A 393 -26.58 -4.16 -7.29
CA GLY A 393 -26.65 -5.60 -7.08
C GLY A 393 -25.29 -6.30 -7.07
N THR A 394 -24.18 -5.58 -7.15
CA THR A 394 -22.83 -6.15 -7.02
C THR A 394 -22.61 -6.62 -5.59
N ILE A 395 -22.11 -7.84 -5.41
CA ILE A 395 -21.84 -8.43 -4.11
C ILE A 395 -20.33 -8.61 -3.95
N SER A 396 -19.75 -8.03 -2.92
CA SER A 396 -18.33 -8.20 -2.57
C SER A 396 -18.20 -8.85 -1.19
N GLN A 397 -17.41 -9.92 -1.10
CA GLN A 397 -17.05 -10.55 0.18
C GLN A 397 -15.94 -9.74 0.82
N LEU A 398 -16.30 -9.05 1.91
CA LEU A 398 -15.38 -8.21 2.68
C LEU A 398 -14.54 -9.01 3.66
N LEU A 399 -15.06 -10.14 4.16
CA LEU A 399 -14.34 -11.02 5.05
C LEU A 399 -14.80 -12.46 4.80
N SER A 400 -13.85 -13.32 4.46
CA SER A 400 -14.03 -14.77 4.42
C SER A 400 -13.80 -15.38 5.80
N LYS A 401 -14.29 -16.62 5.99
CA LYS A 401 -14.04 -17.39 7.20
C LYS A 401 -12.53 -17.61 7.35
N ARG A 402 -11.99 -17.37 8.54
CA ARG A 402 -10.57 -17.56 8.86
C ARG A 402 -10.41 -18.57 10.00
N PRO A 403 -10.29 -19.88 9.73
CA PRO A 403 -10.39 -20.93 10.75
C PRO A 403 -9.33 -20.86 11.86
N LYS A 404 -8.17 -20.23 11.59
CA LYS A 404 -7.09 -20.05 12.57
C LYS A 404 -7.31 -18.87 13.52
N ASP A 405 -8.19 -17.93 13.15
CA ASP A 405 -8.50 -16.75 13.94
C ASP A 405 -9.46 -17.07 15.09
N ILE A 406 -8.88 -17.34 16.26
CA ILE A 406 -9.63 -17.64 17.49
C ILE A 406 -9.80 -16.43 18.41
N ASP A 407 -9.46 -15.21 17.94
CA ASP A 407 -9.53 -14.00 18.75
C ASP A 407 -10.98 -13.67 19.16
N VAL A 408 -11.16 -13.10 20.34
CA VAL A 408 -12.46 -12.70 20.91
C VAL A 408 -12.71 -11.19 20.84
N ALA A 409 -11.74 -10.41 20.33
CA ALA A 409 -11.81 -8.96 20.23
C ALA A 409 -12.86 -8.49 19.21
N GLY A 410 -13.20 -9.32 18.22
CA GLY A 410 -13.99 -8.93 17.06
C GLY A 410 -13.29 -7.86 16.23
N PHE A 411 -14.05 -6.94 15.66
CA PHE A 411 -13.55 -5.79 14.91
C PHE A 411 -14.04 -4.50 15.56
N HIS A 412 -13.16 -3.50 15.66
CA HIS A 412 -13.50 -2.19 16.20
C HIS A 412 -13.26 -1.12 15.15
N ALA A 413 -14.35 -0.55 14.62
CA ALA A 413 -14.32 0.44 13.56
C ALA A 413 -13.36 0.07 12.39
N TRP A 414 -13.31 -1.22 12.03
CA TRP A 414 -12.40 -1.70 11.00
C TRP A 414 -12.95 -1.38 9.61
N PRO A 415 -12.21 -0.67 8.74
CA PRO A 415 -12.71 -0.18 7.46
C PRO A 415 -12.48 -1.18 6.33
N PHE A 416 -13.25 -2.27 6.29
CA PHE A 416 -13.16 -3.26 5.19
C PHE A 416 -13.41 -2.58 3.83
N MET A 417 -12.44 -2.66 2.92
CA MET A 417 -12.45 -1.93 1.65
C MET A 417 -12.80 -2.84 0.47
N SER A 418 -13.52 -2.30 -0.51
CA SER A 418 -13.77 -2.97 -1.78
C SER A 418 -13.62 -2.02 -2.96
N VAL A 419 -12.94 -2.50 -3.99
CA VAL A 419 -12.84 -1.85 -5.31
C VAL A 419 -13.82 -2.44 -6.33
N HIS A 420 -14.66 -3.41 -5.95
CA HIS A 420 -15.53 -4.12 -6.89
C HIS A 420 -16.66 -3.25 -7.46
N TYR A 421 -16.97 -2.15 -6.78
CA TYR A 421 -18.04 -1.21 -7.15
C TYR A 421 -17.57 -0.06 -8.05
N TRP A 422 -16.31 -0.10 -8.52
CA TRP A 422 -15.70 1.03 -9.22
C TRP A 422 -16.50 1.45 -10.46
N GLY A 423 -16.94 2.71 -10.44
CA GLY A 423 -17.75 3.35 -11.47
C GLY A 423 -19.26 3.23 -11.27
N GLU A 424 -19.75 2.42 -10.33
CA GLU A 424 -21.17 2.38 -9.99
C GLU A 424 -21.65 3.70 -9.38
N LEU A 425 -22.97 3.90 -9.37
CA LEU A 425 -23.58 5.03 -8.69
C LEU A 425 -23.62 4.79 -7.18
N ALA A 426 -23.28 5.82 -6.41
CA ALA A 426 -23.25 5.78 -4.95
C ALA A 426 -24.64 5.67 -4.29
N ASN A 427 -25.66 6.22 -4.95
CA ASN A 427 -26.99 6.40 -4.36
C ASN A 427 -27.81 5.09 -4.35
N GLY A 428 -28.60 4.93 -3.30
CA GLY A 428 -29.53 3.82 -3.14
C GLY A 428 -29.29 3.04 -1.85
N THR A 429 -29.87 1.84 -1.80
CA THR A 429 -29.82 0.97 -0.63
C THR A 429 -28.67 -0.02 -0.74
N TRP A 430 -27.73 0.11 0.19
CA TRP A 430 -26.65 -0.83 0.44
C TRP A 430 -27.08 -1.87 1.47
N LYS A 431 -26.51 -3.07 1.38
CA LYS A 431 -26.83 -4.17 2.30
C LYS A 431 -25.56 -4.84 2.82
N LEU A 432 -25.29 -4.70 4.11
CA LEU A 432 -24.26 -5.46 4.82
C LEU A 432 -24.86 -6.79 5.28
N THR A 433 -24.36 -7.90 4.74
CA THR A 433 -24.70 -9.25 5.18
C THR A 433 -23.65 -9.73 6.16
N VAL A 434 -24.06 -10.02 7.38
CA VAL A 434 -23.18 -10.58 8.42
C VAL A 434 -23.61 -12.02 8.66
N LYS A 435 -22.69 -12.96 8.47
CA LYS A 435 -22.92 -14.37 8.76
C LYS A 435 -22.08 -14.79 9.95
N SER A 436 -22.73 -15.52 10.84
CA SER A 436 -22.13 -16.15 12.00
C SER A 436 -21.97 -17.65 11.71
N GLY A 437 -20.75 -18.16 11.90
CA GLY A 437 -20.48 -19.59 11.95
C GLY A 437 -20.77 -20.19 13.32
N ASN A 438 -19.79 -20.88 13.90
CA ASN A 438 -19.95 -21.56 15.20
C ASN A 438 -19.92 -20.62 16.41
N ALA A 439 -19.73 -19.32 16.22
CA ALA A 439 -19.71 -18.32 17.30
C ALA A 439 -20.76 -17.23 17.06
N VAL A 440 -21.49 -16.86 18.13
CA VAL A 440 -22.42 -15.72 18.10
C VAL A 440 -21.66 -14.45 17.70
N VAL A 441 -22.30 -13.61 16.89
CA VAL A 441 -21.77 -12.29 16.48
C VAL A 441 -22.72 -11.22 16.97
N SER A 442 -22.21 -10.14 17.56
CA SER A 442 -22.99 -8.96 17.90
C SER A 442 -22.44 -7.76 17.16
N ILE A 443 -23.23 -7.17 16.27
CA ILE A 443 -22.85 -5.95 15.59
C ILE A 443 -23.32 -4.74 16.41
N HIS A 444 -22.38 -3.85 16.71
CA HIS A 444 -22.61 -2.67 17.54
C HIS A 444 -22.86 -1.45 16.67
N ASP A 445 -22.10 -1.33 15.59
CA ASP A 445 -22.18 -0.19 14.69
C ASP A 445 -21.60 -0.52 13.31
N TRP A 446 -22.08 0.18 12.28
CA TRP A 446 -21.40 0.24 11.00
C TRP A 446 -21.74 1.52 10.22
N SER A 447 -20.79 1.94 9.39
CA SER A 447 -20.97 3.04 8.44
C SER A 447 -20.38 2.67 7.07
N LEU A 448 -20.82 3.38 6.04
CA LEU A 448 -20.22 3.35 4.71
C LEU A 448 -19.41 4.61 4.49
N ILE A 449 -18.18 4.45 4.04
CA ILE A 449 -17.35 5.54 3.53
C ILE A 449 -17.21 5.33 2.02
N LEU A 450 -17.81 6.23 1.27
CA LEU A 450 -17.84 6.20 -0.19
C LEU A 450 -16.80 7.19 -0.71
N TYR A 451 -15.88 6.71 -1.54
CA TYR A 451 -14.90 7.53 -2.26
C TYR A 451 -15.31 7.62 -3.72
N GLY A 452 -15.06 8.77 -4.33
CA GLY A 452 -15.28 8.90 -5.75
C GLY A 452 -15.36 10.33 -6.24
N THR A 453 -16.20 10.54 -7.25
CA THR A 453 -16.33 11.82 -7.95
C THR A 453 -17.79 12.24 -8.04
N ASN A 454 -18.02 13.55 -8.08
CA ASN A 454 -19.36 14.13 -8.28
C ASN A 454 -19.75 14.27 -9.76
N THR A 455 -18.78 14.12 -10.66
CA THR A 455 -18.94 14.20 -12.11
C THR A 455 -18.33 12.94 -12.73
N PRO A 456 -18.83 12.49 -13.90
CA PRO A 456 -18.34 11.26 -14.51
C PRO A 456 -16.82 11.31 -14.74
N PRO A 457 -16.08 10.22 -14.46
CA PRO A 457 -14.69 10.11 -14.87
C PRO A 457 -14.59 10.13 -16.41
N PRO A 458 -13.40 10.41 -16.97
CA PRO A 458 -13.19 10.46 -18.42
C PRO A 458 -13.71 9.20 -19.11
N SER A 459 -14.51 9.39 -20.16
CA SER A 459 -15.04 8.28 -20.93
C SER A 459 -13.91 7.56 -21.68
N VAL A 460 -13.80 6.25 -21.47
CA VAL A 460 -12.86 5.43 -22.25
C VAL A 460 -13.40 5.26 -23.67
N PRO A 461 -12.60 5.54 -24.73
CA PRO A 461 -13.02 5.28 -26.10
C PRO A 461 -13.39 3.80 -26.28
N SER A 462 -14.56 3.51 -26.87
CA SER A 462 -15.05 2.13 -27.06
C SER A 462 -14.08 1.22 -27.85
N SER A 463 -13.10 1.80 -28.55
CA SER A 463 -12.07 1.08 -29.29
C SER A 463 -10.98 0.44 -28.42
N SER A 464 -10.80 0.85 -27.15
CA SER A 464 -9.81 0.24 -26.25
C SER A 464 -10.23 -1.17 -25.80
N HIS A 465 -11.54 -1.44 -25.73
CA HIS A 465 -12.08 -2.77 -25.40
C HIS A 465 -11.79 -3.84 -26.48
N ARG A 466 -11.34 -3.44 -27.69
CA ARG A 466 -11.17 -4.36 -28.84
C ARG A 466 -9.73 -4.48 -29.37
N ARG A 467 -8.78 -3.63 -28.95
CA ARG A 467 -7.42 -3.61 -29.53
C ARG A 467 -6.41 -4.57 -28.88
N GLY A 468 -6.80 -5.36 -27.89
CA GLY A 468 -5.94 -6.36 -27.23
C GLY A 468 -5.49 -7.53 -28.10
N VAL A 469 -5.91 -7.61 -29.37
CA VAL A 469 -5.54 -8.69 -30.30
C VAL A 469 -4.94 -8.13 -31.58
N ARG A 470 -3.68 -7.70 -31.54
CA ARG A 470 -2.84 -7.71 -32.74
C ARG A 470 -1.91 -8.92 -32.62
N GLN A 471 -2.37 -10.06 -33.14
CA GLN A 471 -1.50 -11.24 -33.29
C GLN A 471 -0.27 -10.82 -34.12
N LEU A 472 0.91 -11.04 -33.57
CA LEU A 472 2.15 -10.99 -34.33
C LEU A 472 2.06 -11.99 -35.50
N PRO A 473 2.62 -11.69 -36.69
CA PRO A 473 2.57 -12.61 -37.83
C PRO A 473 3.26 -13.92 -37.45
N ARG A 474 2.52 -15.03 -37.53
CA ARG A 474 3.06 -16.37 -37.36
C ARG A 474 3.94 -16.69 -38.56
N ASN A 475 5.26 -16.78 -38.36
CA ASN A 475 6.14 -17.34 -39.36
C ASN A 475 5.67 -18.77 -39.69
N GLN A 476 5.40 -19.01 -40.97
CA GLN A 476 5.03 -20.31 -41.49
C GLN A 476 6.26 -21.22 -41.49
N GLU A 477 6.28 -22.21 -40.60
CA GLU A 477 7.07 -23.42 -40.82
C GLU A 477 6.14 -24.58 -41.17
N SER A 478 6.61 -25.35 -42.13
CA SER A 478 5.93 -26.35 -42.94
C SER A 478 5.39 -27.56 -42.17
N ASN A 479 4.15 -27.91 -42.49
CA ASN A 479 3.48 -29.17 -42.13
C ASN A 479 4.18 -30.40 -42.77
N PRO A 480 4.05 -31.59 -42.16
CA PRO A 480 3.38 -32.64 -42.93
C PRO A 480 2.33 -33.47 -42.17
N SER A 481 1.20 -33.64 -42.86
CA SER A 481 0.28 -34.78 -42.93
C SER A 481 -0.58 -35.19 -41.72
N VAL A 482 -1.88 -34.91 -41.88
CA VAL A 482 -3.05 -35.39 -41.15
C VAL A 482 -3.40 -36.84 -41.55
N LYS A 483 -3.77 -37.67 -40.56
CA LYS A 483 -4.77 -38.73 -40.76
C LYS A 483 -5.82 -38.69 -39.64
N SER A 484 -7.07 -38.78 -40.09
CA SER A 484 -8.35 -38.59 -39.43
C SER A 484 -8.74 -39.69 -38.44
N GLN A 485 -9.53 -39.34 -37.40
CA GLN A 485 -10.57 -40.25 -36.91
C GLN A 485 -11.80 -39.52 -36.34
N LYS A 486 -12.96 -40.10 -36.68
CA LYS A 486 -14.33 -39.58 -36.57
C LYS A 486 -14.93 -39.78 -35.17
N THR A 487 -15.80 -38.84 -34.82
CA THR A 487 -16.87 -38.88 -33.81
C THR A 487 -17.84 -40.05 -33.98
N TRP A 488 -18.49 -40.52 -32.90
CA TRP A 488 -19.94 -40.79 -32.81
C TRP A 488 -20.41 -41.00 -31.34
N ILE A 489 -21.69 -40.67 -31.12
CA ILE A 489 -22.46 -40.48 -29.88
C ILE A 489 -23.31 -41.74 -29.55
N ASP A 490 -23.78 -41.88 -28.29
CA ASP A 490 -25.19 -42.13 -27.84
C ASP A 490 -25.39 -43.17 -26.68
N PRO A 491 -26.59 -43.37 -26.05
CA PRO A 491 -26.90 -43.05 -24.64
C PRO A 491 -27.70 -44.15 -23.86
N GLN A 492 -28.35 -43.77 -22.73
CA GLN A 492 -29.48 -44.40 -21.97
C GLN A 492 -29.18 -45.49 -20.89
N LYS A 493 -29.51 -45.22 -19.61
CA LYS A 493 -30.71 -45.62 -18.76
C LYS A 493 -30.67 -47.10 -18.29
N ASP A 494 -31.13 -47.55 -17.12
CA ASP A 494 -31.93 -47.06 -15.98
C ASP A 494 -31.82 -48.08 -14.80
N LYS A 495 -31.93 -47.59 -13.55
CA LYS A 495 -32.57 -48.15 -12.31
C LYS A 495 -32.30 -49.61 -11.80
N PHE A 496 -31.92 -49.76 -10.51
CA PHE A 496 -32.80 -50.13 -9.36
C PHE A 496 -32.04 -50.59 -8.07
N HIS A 497 -32.59 -50.16 -6.91
CA HIS A 497 -32.61 -50.75 -5.55
C HIS A 497 -31.39 -50.83 -4.60
N SER A 498 -31.52 -50.14 -3.46
CA SER A 498 -31.03 -50.52 -2.09
C SER A 498 -32.15 -51.31 -1.35
N PRO A 499 -32.04 -51.79 -0.08
CA PRO A 499 -30.96 -51.69 0.94
C PRO A 499 -30.70 -52.99 1.78
N LYS A 500 -29.69 -53.02 2.67
CA LYS A 500 -29.72 -53.72 4.00
C LYS A 500 -28.41 -53.59 4.82
N THR A 501 -28.54 -53.94 6.09
CA THR A 501 -27.92 -53.38 7.31
C THR A 501 -26.85 -54.28 7.97
N SER A 502 -25.90 -53.67 8.70
CA SER A 502 -25.33 -54.07 10.02
C SER A 502 -24.62 -55.45 10.22
N GLN A 503 -23.30 -55.45 10.53
CA GLN A 503 -22.66 -55.86 11.83
C GLN A 503 -21.14 -56.14 11.73
N GLN A 504 -20.38 -55.68 12.74
CA GLN A 504 -18.97 -56.00 13.13
C GLN A 504 -18.80 -57.47 13.61
N PRO A 505 -17.59 -58.10 13.87
CA PRO A 505 -16.39 -57.53 14.54
C PRO A 505 -14.95 -58.13 14.28
N GLN A 506 -13.95 -57.49 14.92
CA GLN A 506 -12.69 -57.99 15.56
C GLN A 506 -11.37 -58.34 14.82
N GLN A 507 -10.36 -57.45 15.02
CA GLN A 507 -8.98 -57.59 15.58
C GLN A 507 -8.02 -58.77 15.25
N LYS A 508 -6.81 -58.42 14.74
CA LYS A 508 -5.44 -58.62 15.33
C LYS A 508 -4.34 -58.15 14.34
N SER A 509 -3.63 -57.05 14.60
CA SER A 509 -2.30 -56.89 15.25
C SER A 509 -1.08 -57.14 14.35
N ILE A 510 -0.23 -56.11 14.15
CA ILE A 510 1.22 -56.04 14.48
C ILE A 510 1.74 -54.63 14.18
N GLU A 511 2.49 -54.08 15.15
CA GLU A 511 3.15 -52.77 15.18
C GLU A 511 4.46 -52.73 14.36
N THR A 512 4.89 -51.52 13.95
CA THR A 512 6.19 -50.95 14.39
C THR A 512 6.27 -49.47 14.02
N SER A 513 6.62 -48.68 15.02
CA SER A 513 6.85 -47.23 15.03
C SER A 513 8.35 -46.91 14.85
N LYS A 514 8.68 -45.68 14.42
CA LYS A 514 9.91 -44.96 14.81
C LYS A 514 9.86 -43.47 14.46
N HIS A 515 9.81 -42.64 15.52
CA HIS A 515 10.33 -41.28 15.63
C HIS A 515 11.78 -41.33 16.12
N TYR A 516 12.62 -40.33 15.81
CA TYR A 516 13.73 -39.73 16.61
C TYR A 516 14.21 -38.49 15.81
N SER A 517 14.14 -37.24 16.29
CA SER A 517 14.93 -36.52 17.31
C SER A 517 16.45 -36.61 17.13
N LEU A 518 17.12 -35.45 17.05
CA LEU A 518 18.57 -35.31 17.06
C LEU A 518 18.96 -34.11 17.92
N ASP A 519 19.41 -34.42 19.13
CA ASP A 519 20.15 -33.55 20.04
C ASP A 519 21.67 -33.72 19.82
N SER A 520 22.37 -32.62 20.11
CA SER A 520 23.75 -32.45 20.58
C SER A 520 24.70 -33.68 20.64
N VAL A 521 25.91 -33.49 20.08
CA VAL A 521 27.08 -34.29 20.45
C VAL A 521 28.23 -33.36 20.86
N LEU A 522 28.69 -33.55 22.09
CA LEU A 522 29.94 -33.07 22.69
C LEU A 522 30.93 -34.25 22.78
N ASN A 523 32.21 -34.01 22.50
CA ASN A 523 33.44 -34.52 23.18
C ASN A 523 34.67 -34.48 22.23
N PRO A 524 35.92 -34.53 22.72
CA PRO A 524 36.51 -33.95 23.95
C PRO A 524 37.87 -33.22 23.72
N ILE A 525 38.25 -32.39 24.70
CA ILE A 525 39.59 -32.02 25.23
C ILE A 525 40.79 -31.93 24.26
N HIS A 526 41.32 -30.71 24.10
CA HIS A 526 42.77 -30.44 24.15
C HIS A 526 43.01 -29.03 24.71
N GLU A 527 43.81 -28.96 25.78
CA GLU A 527 44.30 -27.74 26.43
C GLU A 527 45.35 -27.03 25.55
N GLU A 528 45.30 -25.70 25.46
CA GLU A 528 46.50 -24.86 25.44
C GLU A 528 46.17 -23.42 25.87
N ASN A 529 47.02 -22.89 26.76
CA ASN A 529 46.92 -21.60 27.45
C ASN A 529 47.35 -20.43 26.54
N GLY A 530 46.85 -19.21 26.82
CA GLY A 530 47.52 -17.98 26.34
C GLY A 530 46.71 -16.67 26.42
N ASP A 531 46.81 -16.00 27.58
CA ASP A 531 46.92 -14.55 27.83
C ASP A 531 45.93 -13.48 27.27
N HIS A 532 45.27 -12.84 28.25
CA HIS A 532 45.21 -11.39 28.55
C HIS A 532 45.19 -10.32 27.43
N GLY A 533 44.17 -9.44 27.51
CA GLY A 533 44.26 -8.07 26.97
C GLY A 533 42.95 -7.26 27.05
N SER A 534 42.72 -6.59 28.17
CA SER A 534 41.74 -5.49 28.32
C SER A 534 42.19 -4.20 27.63
N PHE A 535 41.23 -3.30 27.45
CA PHE A 535 41.28 -1.82 27.30
C PHE A 535 41.07 -1.23 25.91
N GLY A 536 40.20 -0.21 25.86
CA GLY A 536 40.35 0.89 24.93
C GLY A 536 39.04 1.54 24.45
N SER A 537 38.29 2.16 25.35
CA SER A 537 37.29 3.18 25.01
C SER A 537 37.95 4.42 24.39
N SER A 538 37.42 4.93 23.29
CA SER A 538 37.60 6.34 22.93
C SER A 538 36.34 6.90 22.27
N GLU A 539 35.63 7.72 23.04
CA GLU A 539 34.65 8.69 22.56
C GLU A 539 35.29 9.63 21.53
N ASN A 540 34.53 10.05 20.52
CA ASN A 540 34.73 11.35 19.92
C ASN A 540 33.39 11.95 19.51
N GLN A 541 33.09 13.07 20.17
CA GLN A 541 31.95 13.94 19.95
C GLN A 541 32.20 14.83 18.73
N ASN A 542 31.18 15.05 17.90
CA ASN A 542 31.00 16.33 17.21
C ASN A 542 29.52 16.48 16.81
N SER A 543 28.87 17.45 17.44
CA SER A 543 27.46 17.80 17.28
C SER A 543 27.34 19.19 16.66
N TYR A 544 26.40 19.37 15.72
CA TYR A 544 25.76 20.65 15.42
C TYR A 544 24.25 20.44 15.19
N PRO A 545 23.39 21.45 15.48
CA PRO A 545 22.09 21.21 16.12
C PRO A 545 20.88 21.42 15.19
N TYR A 546 19.81 20.67 15.45
CA TYR A 546 18.41 21.00 15.12
C TYR A 546 17.50 20.52 16.28
N PRO A 547 16.28 21.08 16.46
CA PRO A 547 15.70 21.43 17.75
C PRO A 547 15.10 20.25 18.55
N PRO A 548 14.87 20.41 19.87
CA PRO A 548 14.49 19.31 20.75
C PRO A 548 13.01 18.96 20.61
N PHE A 549 12.69 17.68 20.47
CA PHE A 549 11.35 17.16 20.76
C PHE A 549 11.40 16.12 21.87
N TYR A 550 10.39 16.24 22.73
CA TYR A 550 10.21 15.60 24.02
C TYR A 550 10.25 14.07 23.95
N TYR A 551 11.11 13.46 24.78
CA TYR A 551 10.99 12.06 25.16
C TYR A 551 9.73 11.87 26.01
N LEU A 552 8.78 11.07 25.53
CA LEU A 552 7.78 10.43 26.38
C LEU A 552 8.19 8.97 26.57
N ASN A 553 8.42 8.64 27.84
CA ASN A 553 8.89 7.35 28.30
C ASN A 553 7.86 6.25 28.00
N ASN A 554 8.38 5.13 27.51
CA ASN A 554 7.63 3.96 27.12
C ASN A 554 7.21 3.15 28.36
N GLN A 555 5.91 2.93 28.56
CA GLN A 555 5.41 1.83 29.38
C GLN A 555 4.27 1.09 28.67
N ASN A 556 4.50 -0.21 28.49
CA ASN A 556 3.56 -1.21 28.03
C ASN A 556 2.16 -1.05 28.64
N SER A 557 1.16 -0.87 27.79
CA SER A 557 -0.20 -1.37 28.05
C SER A 557 -0.98 -1.53 26.75
N TYR A 558 -1.74 -2.61 26.71
CA TYR A 558 -2.60 -3.06 25.62
C TYR A 558 -3.63 -2.01 25.18
N ARG A 559 -3.93 -2.05 23.87
CA ARG A 559 -5.13 -1.53 23.18
C ARG A 559 -5.47 -0.06 23.38
N TYR A 560 -5.15 0.76 22.37
CA TYR A 560 -6.03 1.84 21.89
C TYR A 560 -5.69 2.11 20.41
N TRP A 561 -6.61 1.78 19.51
CA TRP A 561 -6.62 2.28 18.14
C TRP A 561 -7.45 3.56 18.12
N PRO A 562 -6.89 4.76 17.86
CA PRO A 562 -7.73 5.89 17.51
C PRO A 562 -8.23 5.69 16.10
N THR A 563 -9.55 5.74 16.00
CA THR A 563 -10.30 5.68 14.76
C THR A 563 -9.90 6.80 13.81
N TRP A 564 -9.93 6.45 12.53
CA TRP A 564 -9.92 7.36 11.40
C TRP A 564 -11.02 8.44 11.56
N ASN A 565 -10.58 9.71 11.54
CA ASN A 565 -11.33 10.96 11.45
C ASN A 565 -12.37 11.30 12.55
N ASN A 566 -11.92 11.56 13.77
CA ASN A 566 -12.76 12.29 14.74
C ASN A 566 -12.05 13.36 15.58
N GLU A 567 -10.95 13.93 15.11
CA GLU A 567 -10.44 15.21 15.63
C GLU A 567 -10.01 16.09 14.44
N TYR A 568 -10.42 17.36 14.47
CA TYR A 568 -10.29 18.41 13.43
C TYR A 568 -11.40 18.52 12.37
N GLN A 569 -12.65 18.61 12.82
CA GLN A 569 -13.62 19.55 12.23
C GLN A 569 -13.78 20.77 13.17
N SER A 570 -12.76 21.62 13.25
CA SER A 570 -12.88 23.02 13.72
C SER A 570 -11.53 23.75 13.63
N LEU A 571 -11.03 23.94 12.41
CA LEU A 571 -10.12 25.07 12.13
C LEU A 571 -10.63 25.77 10.87
N SER A 572 -11.50 26.75 11.10
CA SER A 572 -11.83 27.79 10.14
C SER A 572 -10.56 28.55 9.75
N SER A 573 -10.30 28.61 8.44
CA SER A 573 -9.48 29.60 7.72
C SER A 573 -8.10 29.92 8.29
N VAL A 574 -7.10 29.11 7.92
CA VAL A 574 -5.74 29.64 7.75
C VAL A 574 -5.61 30.10 6.30
N GLN A 575 -5.43 31.40 6.14
CA GLN A 575 -5.23 32.08 4.86
C GLN A 575 -4.03 31.46 4.15
N ALA A 576 -4.22 30.99 2.91
CA ALA A 576 -3.14 30.47 2.09
C ALA A 576 -2.02 31.52 1.98
N PRO A 577 -0.73 31.13 2.00
CA PRO A 577 0.36 32.05 1.71
C PRO A 577 0.15 32.64 0.31
N LEU A 578 0.31 33.96 0.19
CA LEU A 578 0.27 34.63 -1.11
C LEU A 578 1.30 34.00 -2.06
N PRO A 579 0.97 33.82 -3.35
CA PRO A 579 1.94 33.33 -4.32
C PRO A 579 3.14 34.29 -4.40
N PRO A 580 4.35 33.78 -4.68
CA PRO A 580 5.51 34.64 -4.84
C PRO A 580 5.30 35.65 -5.98
N PRO A 581 5.84 36.88 -5.87
CA PRO A 581 5.71 37.87 -6.93
C PRO A 581 6.34 37.36 -8.23
N PRO A 582 5.79 37.74 -9.39
CA PRO A 582 6.34 37.33 -10.68
C PRO A 582 7.79 37.86 -10.82
N PRO A 583 8.67 37.11 -11.53
CA PRO A 583 10.04 37.54 -11.73
C PRO A 583 10.09 38.90 -12.47
N PRO A 584 11.09 39.75 -12.19
CA PRO A 584 11.24 41.03 -12.86
C PRO A 584 11.40 40.84 -14.38
N PRO A 585 10.89 41.76 -15.21
CA PRO A 585 11.00 41.65 -16.65
C PRO A 585 12.47 41.63 -17.09
N ILE A 586 12.81 40.70 -17.97
CA ILE A 586 14.13 40.59 -18.61
C ILE A 586 14.42 41.91 -19.34
N PRO A 587 15.59 42.55 -19.14
CA PRO A 587 15.93 43.77 -19.84
C PRO A 587 16.02 43.49 -21.35
N THR A 588 15.26 44.25 -22.12
CA THR A 588 15.31 44.27 -23.58
C THR A 588 16.64 44.84 -24.03
N VAL A 589 17.47 43.99 -24.63
CA VAL A 589 18.69 44.44 -25.33
C VAL A 589 18.27 45.02 -26.67
N SER A 590 18.37 46.34 -26.80
CA SER A 590 18.21 47.08 -28.05
C SER A 590 19.29 46.66 -29.05
N VAL A 591 18.90 45.90 -30.08
CA VAL A 591 19.78 45.62 -31.22
C VAL A 591 19.75 46.81 -32.17
N LEU A 592 20.88 47.50 -32.25
CA LEU A 592 21.17 48.56 -33.20
C LEU A 592 21.07 48.06 -34.65
N SER A 593 20.35 48.84 -35.46
CA SER A 593 20.07 48.63 -36.87
C SER A 593 21.31 48.88 -37.73
N LEU A 594 21.61 47.99 -38.67
CA LEU A 594 22.48 48.26 -39.83
C LEU A 594 21.63 48.34 -41.11
N PRO A 595 21.97 49.22 -42.07
CA PRO A 595 21.11 49.52 -43.21
C PRO A 595 21.23 48.47 -44.34
N PRO A 596 20.20 48.34 -45.21
CA PRO A 596 20.20 47.36 -46.30
C PRO A 596 20.86 47.92 -47.57
N PRO A 597 21.45 47.07 -48.43
CA PRO A 597 21.75 47.44 -49.80
C PRO A 597 20.53 47.25 -50.72
N SER A 598 20.44 48.16 -51.69
CA SER A 598 19.35 48.36 -52.64
C SER A 598 19.15 47.23 -53.64
N ALA A 599 17.89 47.13 -54.08
CA ALA A 599 17.26 46.22 -55.03
C ALA A 599 17.94 46.01 -56.39
N GLN A 600 17.61 44.89 -57.06
CA GLN A 600 16.85 44.90 -58.33
C GLN A 600 16.10 43.58 -58.60
N LEU A 601 14.77 43.71 -58.78
CA LEU A 601 13.87 43.16 -59.81
C LEU A 601 14.01 41.67 -60.23
N SER A 602 12.95 40.85 -60.33
CA SER A 602 11.62 41.15 -60.86
C SER A 602 10.64 39.96 -60.71
N SER A 603 9.34 40.32 -60.72
CA SER A 603 8.16 39.55 -61.19
C SER A 603 7.78 38.27 -60.41
N SER A 604 6.77 38.33 -59.53
CA SER A 604 5.31 38.17 -59.82
C SER A 604 4.96 36.73 -60.19
N SER A 605 3.98 36.03 -59.62
CA SER A 605 2.75 36.44 -58.94
C SER A 605 2.03 35.17 -58.46
N SER A 606 1.23 35.30 -57.38
CA SER A 606 -0.12 34.71 -57.13
C SER A 606 -0.45 33.32 -57.73
N SER A 607 -1.12 32.38 -57.07
CA SER A 607 -2.05 32.42 -55.94
C SER A 607 -2.54 30.98 -55.71
N SER A 608 -2.96 30.73 -54.47
CA SER A 608 -3.94 29.73 -54.03
C SER A 608 -4.98 29.26 -55.06
N VAL A 609 -5.41 27.98 -54.97
CA VAL A 609 -6.78 27.55 -54.60
C VAL A 609 -6.94 26.02 -54.71
N SER A 610 -7.49 25.49 -53.61
CA SER A 610 -8.44 24.41 -53.36
C SER A 610 -8.91 23.43 -54.45
N SER A 611 -9.07 22.17 -54.00
CA SER A 611 -10.22 21.26 -54.17
C SER A 611 -10.63 20.77 -55.58
N HIS A 612 -10.57 19.46 -55.83
CA HIS A 612 -11.74 18.57 -55.78
C HIS A 612 -11.43 17.12 -56.22
N SER A 613 -11.84 16.21 -55.34
CA SER A 613 -12.42 14.88 -55.50
C SER A 613 -12.64 14.22 -56.89
N LEU A 614 -12.50 12.87 -56.84
CA LEU A 614 -13.19 11.79 -57.56
C LEU A 614 -12.68 11.39 -58.95
N SER A 615 -12.06 10.21 -59.06
CA SER A 615 -12.74 8.94 -59.40
C SER A 615 -11.76 7.93 -60.04
N SER A 616 -11.78 6.70 -59.49
CA SER A 616 -11.28 5.43 -60.07
C SER A 616 -12.01 5.11 -61.40
N PRO A 617 -11.77 3.99 -62.13
CA PRO A 617 -10.99 2.78 -61.78
C PRO A 617 -10.21 2.12 -62.96
N SER A 618 -9.75 0.89 -62.71
CA SER A 618 -9.41 -0.18 -63.68
C SER A 618 -8.07 -0.02 -64.42
N SER A 619 -7.26 -1.05 -64.63
CA SER A 619 -7.36 -2.48 -64.35
C SER A 619 -6.00 -3.14 -64.62
N SER A 620 -5.91 -4.39 -64.14
CA SER A 620 -5.23 -5.53 -64.78
C SER A 620 -3.71 -5.60 -64.78
N SER A 621 -3.28 -6.77 -64.26
CA SER A 621 -2.29 -7.69 -64.82
C SER A 621 -0.83 -7.26 -64.79
N SER A 622 0.13 -8.12 -64.50
CA SER A 622 0.24 -9.48 -63.96
C SER A 622 1.73 -9.79 -64.15
N SER A 623 2.31 -10.63 -63.28
CA SER A 623 3.46 -11.52 -63.56
C SER A 623 4.79 -10.84 -63.98
N SER A 624 5.98 -11.27 -63.57
CA SER A 624 6.48 -12.43 -62.84
C SER A 624 8.00 -12.33 -62.92
N SER A 625 8.69 -12.86 -61.89
CA SER A 625 10.04 -13.52 -61.95
C SER A 625 11.21 -12.69 -62.52
N SER A 626 12.45 -12.73 -62.03
CA SER A 626 13.29 -13.81 -61.46
C SER A 626 14.62 -13.10 -61.09
N HIS A 627 15.15 -13.29 -59.89
CA HIS A 627 16.26 -14.21 -59.55
C HIS A 627 17.67 -13.76 -60.01
N GLU A 628 18.56 -13.66 -59.00
CA GLU A 628 20.01 -13.98 -58.98
C GLU A 628 21.11 -12.88 -58.80
N PHE A 629 21.78 -12.99 -57.63
CA PHE A 629 23.23 -13.08 -57.32
C PHE A 629 24.25 -11.92 -57.57
N TYR A 630 24.77 -11.38 -56.44
CA TYR A 630 26.19 -11.10 -55.99
C TYR A 630 27.25 -10.44 -56.93
N PRO A 631 28.40 -9.88 -56.43
CA PRO A 631 28.68 -8.91 -55.35
C PRO A 631 29.84 -7.89 -55.65
N ASN A 632 30.32 -7.20 -54.59
CA ASN A 632 31.62 -6.51 -54.36
C ASN A 632 31.66 -4.98 -54.57
N TYR A 633 32.01 -4.22 -53.51
CA TYR A 633 33.40 -3.75 -53.25
C TYR A 633 33.48 -2.85 -51.99
N PHE A 634 34.46 -3.17 -51.12
CA PHE A 634 35.00 -2.35 -50.02
C PHE A 634 36.07 -1.36 -50.55
N PRO A 635 36.52 -0.33 -49.79
CA PRO A 635 37.69 -0.53 -48.90
C PRO A 635 37.68 0.22 -47.55
N GLN A 636 38.39 -0.37 -46.59
CA GLN A 636 38.91 0.25 -45.37
C GLN A 636 40.18 1.07 -45.63
N SER A 637 40.54 1.97 -44.70
CA SER A 637 41.93 2.36 -44.45
C SER A 637 42.19 2.64 -42.97
N SER A 638 43.23 2.01 -42.44
CA SER A 638 43.88 2.22 -41.15
C SER A 638 45.38 2.35 -41.39
N ILE A 639 46.09 3.29 -40.75
CA ILE A 639 47.56 3.26 -40.50
C ILE A 639 47.88 4.00 -39.17
N PRO A 640 48.88 3.55 -38.37
CA PRO A 640 49.16 3.97 -36.99
C PRO A 640 50.46 4.80 -36.83
N PHE A 641 50.78 5.24 -35.61
CA PHE A 641 52.16 5.50 -35.17
C PHE A 641 52.33 5.26 -33.65
N SER A 642 53.49 4.70 -33.30
CA SER A 642 53.99 4.36 -31.95
C SER A 642 55.15 5.27 -31.55
N SER A 643 55.38 5.45 -30.24
CA SER A 643 56.64 5.10 -29.52
C SER A 643 56.87 5.90 -28.22
N THR A 644 57.12 5.17 -27.12
CA THR A 644 58.14 5.38 -26.04
C THR A 644 58.19 6.73 -25.28
N GLY A 645 58.36 6.86 -23.96
CA GLY A 645 58.75 5.98 -22.86
C GLY A 645 59.15 6.84 -21.62
N HIS A 646 59.46 6.19 -20.49
CA HIS A 646 59.99 6.71 -19.19
C HIS A 646 59.03 7.49 -18.27
N SER A 647 59.26 7.60 -16.95
CA SER A 647 59.54 6.69 -15.82
C SER A 647 59.58 7.57 -14.56
N SER A 648 59.07 7.06 -13.43
CA SER A 648 59.48 7.34 -12.03
C SER A 648 59.43 8.75 -11.40
N SER A 649 58.61 8.83 -10.34
CA SER A 649 58.90 9.28 -8.95
C SER A 649 59.26 10.75 -8.58
N ASN A 650 58.51 11.20 -7.57
CA ASN A 650 58.89 11.97 -6.35
C ASN A 650 59.04 13.50 -6.32
N HIS A 651 58.61 14.02 -5.15
CA HIS A 651 58.68 15.37 -4.56
C HIS A 651 57.65 16.38 -5.11
N GLY A 652 56.89 17.13 -4.32
CA GLY A 652 56.99 17.50 -2.91
C GLY A 652 56.94 19.03 -2.80
N LEU A 653 55.99 19.55 -2.00
CA LEU A 653 55.83 20.95 -1.55
C LEU A 653 55.32 21.96 -2.61
N ASP A 654 54.19 22.62 -2.35
CA ASP A 654 54.21 23.99 -1.83
C ASP A 654 52.82 24.49 -1.40
N GLU A 655 52.86 25.48 -0.53
CA GLU A 655 51.87 26.06 0.36
C GLU A 655 50.82 27.00 -0.28
N SER A 656 49.88 27.38 0.59
CA SER A 656 49.27 28.72 0.72
C SER A 656 47.93 28.98 0.04
N ASN A 657 46.91 28.95 0.90
CA ASN A 657 45.56 29.43 0.74
C ASN A 657 45.51 30.89 1.24
N PRO A 658 45.01 31.89 0.49
CA PRO A 658 44.67 33.18 1.08
C PRO A 658 43.17 33.30 1.36
N SER A 659 42.86 33.41 2.65
CA SER A 659 41.61 33.90 3.21
C SER A 659 41.38 35.35 2.80
N ILE A 660 40.14 35.70 2.42
CA ILE A 660 39.69 37.10 2.28
C ILE A 660 38.57 37.33 3.29
N GLU A 661 38.89 38.10 4.33
CA GLU A 661 37.98 38.77 5.26
C GLU A 661 37.38 40.03 4.61
N PHE A 662 36.12 40.34 4.93
CA PHE A 662 35.57 41.68 4.82
C PHE A 662 34.88 42.06 6.14
N ASP A 663 35.25 43.25 6.61
CA ASP A 663 34.96 43.84 7.92
C ASP A 663 33.74 44.79 7.87
N LEU A 664 32.91 44.69 8.93
CA LEU A 664 32.19 45.76 9.68
C LEU A 664 30.99 46.53 9.02
N PRO A 665 30.08 47.18 9.80
CA PRO A 665 30.16 47.51 11.24
C PRO A 665 28.90 47.26 12.11
N SER A 666 29.17 47.24 13.41
CA SER A 666 28.25 47.29 14.55
C SER A 666 27.58 48.66 14.71
N LEU A 667 26.30 48.68 15.14
CA LEU A 667 25.65 49.88 15.68
C LEU A 667 25.02 49.56 17.05
N VAL A 668 25.42 50.33 18.06
CA VAL A 668 24.87 50.43 19.40
C VAL A 668 24.30 51.84 19.54
N VAL A 669 23.10 52.03 20.12
CA VAL A 669 22.63 53.15 20.99
C VAL A 669 21.21 52.80 21.46
N GLN A 670 21.04 52.39 22.73
CA GLN A 670 20.47 53.11 23.89
C GLN A 670 18.96 53.44 23.88
N SER A 671 18.34 53.02 24.99
CA SER A 671 17.06 53.44 25.55
C SER A 671 17.04 54.91 26.00
N ASN A 672 15.88 55.57 25.93
CA ASN A 672 15.45 56.57 26.91
C ASN A 672 13.92 56.77 26.91
N ASP A 673 13.45 57.06 28.13
CA ASP A 673 12.08 57.25 28.60
C ASP A 673 11.36 58.55 28.15
N PHE A 674 10.05 58.56 28.42
CA PHE A 674 9.23 59.61 29.08
C PHE A 674 7.99 60.19 28.35
N THR A 675 6.93 60.28 29.18
CA THR A 675 5.78 61.22 29.23
C THR A 675 4.45 60.93 28.53
N HIS A 676 3.48 60.50 29.36
CA HIS A 676 2.16 61.11 29.69
C HIS A 676 1.47 62.03 28.66
N ILE A 677 0.17 61.77 28.43
CA ILE A 677 -0.94 62.74 28.50
C ILE A 677 -2.22 61.98 28.91
N GLU A 678 -2.88 62.45 29.98
CA GLU A 678 -4.21 62.07 30.45
C GLU A 678 -5.31 62.98 29.90
N ALA A 679 -6.56 62.51 30.09
CA ALA A 679 -7.81 63.27 30.21
C ALA A 679 -8.48 63.72 28.89
N SER A 680 -9.80 63.75 28.72
CA SER A 680 -11.01 63.28 29.43
C SER A 680 -12.17 63.89 28.63
N ASN A 681 -13.30 63.21 28.44
CA ASN A 681 -14.63 63.83 28.63
C ASN A 681 -15.79 62.83 28.51
N THR A 682 -16.77 63.13 29.35
CA THR A 682 -17.89 62.36 29.89
C THR A 682 -19.25 62.75 29.29
N LEU A 683 -20.31 62.03 29.72
CA LEU A 683 -21.77 62.30 29.71
C LEU A 683 -22.55 61.52 28.62
N ASP A 684 -23.68 60.84 28.85
CA ASP A 684 -24.58 60.79 30.01
C ASP A 684 -25.56 59.58 29.98
N ARG A 685 -25.89 59.10 31.19
CA ARG A 685 -27.10 58.45 31.78
C ARG A 685 -28.31 57.92 30.97
N ASN A 686 -28.74 56.69 31.33
CA ASN A 686 -30.04 56.25 31.93
C ASN A 686 -30.25 54.74 31.66
N GLY A 687 -30.67 53.82 32.54
CA GLY A 687 -31.16 53.85 33.93
C GLY A 687 -31.28 52.41 34.51
N TYR A 688 -31.47 52.36 35.84
CA TYR A 688 -31.66 51.25 36.80
C TYR A 688 -32.79 50.24 36.42
N SER A 689 -32.95 49.01 37.00
CA SER A 689 -32.74 48.51 38.37
C SER A 689 -32.69 46.96 38.47
N GLU A 690 -31.98 46.44 39.46
CA GLU A 690 -32.23 45.13 40.10
C GLU A 690 -33.41 45.20 41.09
N HIS A 691 -34.20 44.12 41.26
CA HIS A 691 -34.47 43.44 42.54
C HIS A 691 -35.59 42.37 42.50
N GLU A 692 -35.47 41.41 43.44
CA GLU A 692 -36.51 40.57 44.08
C GLU A 692 -36.99 39.28 43.35
N LEU A 693 -37.43 38.19 44.00
CA LEU A 693 -37.26 37.50 45.30
C LEU A 693 -38.31 36.36 45.28
N SER A 694 -38.11 35.31 46.11
CA SER A 694 -39.08 34.29 46.57
C SER A 694 -39.50 33.19 45.56
N LEU A 695 -39.35 31.88 45.79
CA LEU A 695 -39.72 30.98 46.91
C LEU A 695 -41.21 31.05 47.30
N SER A 696 -41.99 30.08 46.82
CA SER A 696 -43.26 29.66 47.47
C SER A 696 -43.16 28.20 47.90
N GLN A 697 -43.34 27.98 49.20
CA GLN A 697 -43.57 26.68 49.83
C GLN A 697 -44.99 26.17 49.51
N ASN A 698 -45.16 24.84 49.53
CA ASN A 698 -46.34 24.27 50.17
C ASN A 698 -46.02 22.92 50.84
N HIS A 699 -46.55 22.80 52.05
CA HIS A 699 -46.33 21.77 53.06
C HIS A 699 -47.09 20.46 52.78
N GLY A 700 -46.54 19.35 53.30
CA GLY A 700 -47.23 18.06 53.48
C GLY A 700 -46.43 17.13 54.40
N GLN A 701 -46.63 17.28 55.70
CA GLN A 701 -46.04 16.55 56.82
C GLN A 701 -46.72 15.16 56.98
N LEU A 702 -45.98 14.10 57.36
CA LEU A 702 -46.19 13.28 58.58
C LEU A 702 -45.58 11.86 58.54
N LEU A 703 -44.85 11.59 59.62
CA LEU A 703 -44.76 10.35 60.43
C LEU A 703 -43.58 9.39 60.29
N VAL A 704 -43.09 9.11 61.50
CA VAL A 704 -41.96 8.34 62.01
C VAL A 704 -42.44 6.94 62.41
N ASN A 705 -41.55 5.93 62.37
CA ASN A 705 -41.35 4.86 63.37
C ASN A 705 -40.57 3.69 62.71
N HIS A 706 -39.35 3.38 63.16
CA HIS A 706 -38.97 2.49 64.30
C HIS A 706 -39.05 0.98 64.00
N GLU A 707 -37.86 0.38 64.03
CA GLU A 707 -37.47 -0.90 64.66
C GLU A 707 -37.99 -2.29 64.21
N GLU A 708 -36.98 -3.19 64.17
CA GLU A 708 -36.94 -4.57 64.66
C GLU A 708 -37.36 -5.79 63.81
N SER A 709 -36.34 -6.62 63.59
CA SER A 709 -36.26 -8.04 63.97
C SER A 709 -36.48 -9.14 62.91
N ILE A 710 -35.38 -9.89 62.70
CA ILE A 710 -35.25 -11.35 62.82
C ILE A 710 -36.39 -12.20 62.25
N GLN A 711 -36.09 -12.97 61.19
CA GLN A 711 -36.31 -14.43 61.25
C GLN A 711 -35.50 -15.20 60.20
N SER A 712 -34.70 -16.12 60.74
CA SER A 712 -34.06 -17.25 60.07
C SER A 712 -35.09 -18.20 59.44
N ASN A 713 -34.74 -18.80 58.30
CA ASN A 713 -35.13 -20.18 58.03
C ASN A 713 -34.00 -20.94 57.32
N ASN A 714 -33.53 -21.97 58.03
CA ASN A 714 -32.63 -23.01 57.55
C ASN A 714 -33.40 -23.98 56.64
N HIS A 715 -32.75 -24.45 55.57
CA HIS A 715 -32.87 -25.85 55.16
C HIS A 715 -31.51 -26.39 54.69
N LYS A 716 -31.02 -27.39 55.42
CA LYS A 716 -29.91 -28.30 55.09
C LYS A 716 -30.44 -29.48 54.25
N ILE A 717 -29.69 -29.89 53.21
CA ILE A 717 -29.44 -31.27 52.76
C ILE A 717 -28.03 -31.24 52.10
N GLU A 718 -26.96 -31.63 52.79
CA GLU A 718 -26.29 -32.95 52.82
C GLU A 718 -25.68 -33.50 51.50
N ASN A 719 -24.37 -33.22 51.35
CA ASN A 719 -23.21 -34.08 51.03
C ASN A 719 -23.34 -35.34 50.13
N ASN A 720 -22.40 -35.46 49.16
CA ASN A 720 -21.31 -36.46 49.25
C ASN A 720 -20.17 -36.30 48.22
N ASN A 721 -18.94 -36.12 48.76
CA ASN A 721 -17.62 -36.75 48.48
C ASN A 721 -17.02 -36.75 47.05
N ASN A 722 -15.92 -36.01 46.80
CA ASN A 722 -14.46 -36.31 47.02
C ASN A 722 -13.83 -36.94 45.75
N TYR A 723 -12.65 -36.58 45.21
CA TYR A 723 -11.24 -36.60 45.72
C TYR A 723 -10.33 -36.27 44.48
N ILE A 724 -9.16 -35.59 44.46
CA ILE A 724 -7.77 -35.92 44.89
C ILE A 724 -6.88 -34.78 44.31
N SER A 725 -6.13 -34.01 45.11
CA SER A 725 -4.74 -34.17 45.60
C SER A 725 -3.66 -33.46 44.75
N ILE A 726 -2.90 -32.59 45.42
CA ILE A 726 -1.60 -32.06 44.98
C ILE A 726 -0.61 -32.44 46.08
N ASN A 727 0.49 -33.08 45.70
CA ASN A 727 1.55 -33.52 46.60
C ASN A 727 2.81 -32.68 46.36
N HIS A 728 3.33 -32.07 47.42
CA HIS A 728 4.56 -31.26 47.48
C HIS A 728 5.73 -32.10 48.03
N LYS A 729 6.98 -31.73 47.66
CA LYS A 729 8.18 -31.65 48.53
C LYS A 729 9.40 -31.12 47.73
N ASN A 730 9.84 -29.87 47.98
CA ASN A 730 11.01 -29.40 48.78
C ASN A 730 12.22 -29.07 47.86
N ASN A 731 13.00 -27.98 47.98
CA ASN A 731 13.42 -27.17 49.14
C ASN A 731 14.07 -25.80 48.73
N SER A 732 13.97 -24.78 49.61
CA SER A 732 14.83 -23.58 49.81
C SER A 732 14.81 -22.44 48.75
N VAL A 733 14.25 -21.24 48.89
CA VAL A 733 14.26 -20.10 49.88
C VAL A 733 15.52 -19.22 49.86
N TYR A 734 15.36 -17.95 49.43
CA TYR A 734 15.71 -16.72 50.18
C TYR A 734 14.77 -15.54 49.80
N SER A 735 14.44 -14.74 50.83
CA SER A 735 13.51 -13.60 50.91
C SER A 735 14.17 -12.25 50.53
N ILE A 736 13.43 -11.15 50.30
CA ILE A 736 13.10 -10.03 51.23
C ILE A 736 12.13 -9.10 50.44
N ASN A 737 10.85 -8.92 50.81
CA ASN A 737 10.21 -8.06 51.84
C ASN A 737 10.29 -6.54 51.60
N VAL A 738 9.15 -5.91 51.29
CA VAL A 738 8.72 -4.67 51.97
C VAL A 738 7.18 -4.61 52.00
N ASN A 739 6.59 -4.62 53.19
CA ASN A 739 5.30 -3.95 53.40
C ASN A 739 5.20 -3.40 54.83
N SER A 740 4.73 -2.15 54.88
CA SER A 740 3.95 -1.53 55.95
C SER A 740 4.68 -0.99 57.20
N VAL A 741 4.60 0.34 57.36
CA VAL A 741 4.42 0.95 58.68
C VAL A 741 3.19 1.88 58.66
N TYR A 742 2.44 1.70 59.73
CA TYR A 742 1.14 2.18 60.17
C TYR A 742 0.99 3.70 60.51
N LEU A 743 -0.29 4.10 60.65
CA LEU A 743 -0.90 5.08 61.59
C LEU A 743 -1.27 6.52 61.14
N LEU A 744 -2.60 6.72 60.98
CA LEU A 744 -3.51 7.64 61.71
C LEU A 744 -3.26 9.18 61.79
N PHE A 745 -4.39 9.91 61.64
CA PHE A 745 -4.74 11.31 62.00
C PHE A 745 -4.78 12.40 60.90
N CYS A 746 -6.03 12.80 60.57
CA CYS A 746 -6.63 14.15 60.50
C CYS A 746 -5.94 15.37 59.84
N PRO A 747 -6.74 16.38 59.41
CA PRO A 747 -6.48 17.28 58.29
C PRO A 747 -5.81 18.61 58.68
N ILE A 748 -5.32 19.39 57.72
CA ILE A 748 -5.45 20.87 57.59
C ILE A 748 -4.51 21.43 56.49
N LEU A 749 -5.01 22.51 55.87
CA LEU A 749 -4.48 23.49 54.92
C LEU A 749 -2.95 23.78 54.84
N PHE A 750 -2.60 24.29 53.64
CA PHE A 750 -1.65 25.37 53.24
C PHE A 750 -0.69 24.87 52.12
N ILE A 751 -0.83 25.30 50.86
CA ILE A 751 -0.47 26.60 50.24
C ILE A 751 1.03 26.72 49.85
N LEU A 752 1.26 27.10 48.57
CA LEU A 752 2.45 27.74 47.95
C LEU A 752 3.76 26.88 47.88
N PHE A 753 4.65 26.90 46.88
CA PHE A 753 4.88 27.63 45.62
C PHE A 753 6.15 27.01 44.96
N ILE A 754 6.32 27.17 43.64
CA ILE A 754 7.61 27.30 42.89
C ILE A 754 8.50 26.02 42.83
N TYR A 755 8.99 25.52 41.68
CA TYR A 755 9.55 26.12 40.46
C TYR A 755 9.16 25.30 39.22
#